data_AF-A0A918GKC5-F1
#
_entry.id   AF-A0A918GKC5-F1
#
_cell.length_a   1.000
_cell.length_b   1.000
_cell.length_c   1.000
_cell.angle_alpha   90.00
_cell.angle_beta   90.00
_cell.angle_gamma   90.00
#
_symmetry.space_group_name_H-M   'P 1'
#
loop_
_entity.id
_entity.type
_entity.pdbx_description
1 polymer ?
#
loop_
_entity_poly.entity_id
_entity_poly.type
_entity_poly.pdbx_seq_one_letter_code
_entity_poly.pdbx_strand_id
1 'polypeptide(L)'
;MPAERTLDRFVRDHLADSDLPEAARNLVIAALDGDDAVEGALGGASTGPGAAVAAPGRSPEVYLAAVRVRGFRGVGEQVELTLPPRPGLTLVTGRNGSAKSSIAEAVEVALTRRNSRWAGKADSARKLWQAGWRNLHSPSTAIEVETVAGGETAVFRASWPDGAAFESPEWTGRDWDFETHRPFLSYTDLGRLVDGKPAELHDVLHRALGLERLDEARARLGARRLELDRVRKAVRDEKNALGEVLRGIDDDRAREAVGLLTPTRSALARLTALAVGDAEDGLPVGALRSLVALSLPSADEVAAAVAEVRAAADAVTAAVSALPPDLDDLLGAALAYHDGHGDGACPVCGDGTLDAGWRARVEQARRSAKAQRAARAEHAAAVSRLRRLVGPPPAVLDAIPEAAFARAAWADWADADDAVAAHAALENALAKAREWAAAELASINEVWRPTALRLAAWAEQAGRVLDEHERHRLLSTAEDWLKAMAGRLRDERMRPFAEQTARLWAILRKDSNVSLDGVALAGAHTRRRTDLNASVDGADAPALGVLSQGELHALALALFLPRTRVDDSPFRFVLLDDPVQALDSAKVDGLAEVLADVAATRQVVVFTHDDRLARSVRAQGIPATVWEVVRGERSRVTLRTP
;
A
#
# COMPACT_ATOMS: atom_id res chain seq x y z
N MET A 1 -11.39 33.68 -11.48
CA MET A 1 -10.82 33.51 -10.11
C MET A 1 -9.75 32.43 -10.25
N PRO A 2 -8.61 32.42 -9.56
CA PRO A 2 -7.58 31.41 -9.84
C PRO A 2 -8.18 29.98 -9.81
N ALA A 3 -7.91 29.20 -10.86
CA ALA A 3 -8.54 27.90 -11.13
C ALA A 3 -8.43 26.90 -9.96
N GLU A 4 -7.35 27.00 -9.17
CA GLU A 4 -7.10 26.22 -7.96
C GLU A 4 -8.13 26.45 -6.86
N ARG A 5 -8.61 27.69 -6.67
CA ARG A 5 -9.65 27.98 -5.66
C ARG A 5 -11.05 27.69 -6.15
N THR A 6 -11.28 27.74 -7.46
CA THR A 6 -12.52 27.24 -8.06
C THR A 6 -12.63 25.74 -7.85
N LEU A 7 -11.52 25.01 -7.97
CA LEU A 7 -11.45 23.58 -7.67
C LEU A 7 -11.70 23.28 -6.19
N ASP A 8 -10.98 23.95 -5.28
CA ASP A 8 -11.13 23.69 -3.84
C ASP A 8 -12.53 24.06 -3.35
N ARG A 9 -13.10 25.16 -3.84
CA ARG A 9 -14.49 25.52 -3.56
C ARG A 9 -15.44 24.47 -4.12
N PHE A 10 -15.27 24.07 -5.38
CA PHE A 10 -16.10 23.04 -6.00
C PHE A 10 -16.09 21.73 -5.18
N VAL A 11 -14.91 21.28 -4.76
CA VAL A 11 -14.77 20.07 -3.92
C VAL A 11 -15.42 20.28 -2.55
N ARG A 12 -15.20 21.42 -1.90
CA ARG A 12 -15.78 21.73 -0.57
C ARG A 12 -17.30 21.83 -0.60
N ASP A 13 -17.87 22.50 -1.60
CA ASP A 13 -19.31 22.67 -1.77
C ASP A 13 -19.96 21.29 -1.94
N HIS A 14 -19.40 20.44 -2.80
CA HIS A 14 -19.92 19.09 -2.99
C HIS A 14 -19.62 18.13 -1.84
N LEU A 15 -18.58 18.39 -1.04
CA LEU A 15 -18.29 17.64 0.19
C LEU A 15 -19.33 17.93 1.28
N ALA A 16 -19.77 19.20 1.38
CA ALA A 16 -20.77 19.62 2.37
C ALA A 16 -22.09 18.85 2.17
N ASP A 17 -22.47 18.64 0.91
CA ASP A 17 -23.69 17.93 0.50
C ASP A 17 -23.51 16.41 0.37
N SER A 18 -22.35 15.85 0.72
CA SER A 18 -22.07 14.42 0.55
C SER A 18 -22.46 13.56 1.76
N ASP A 19 -22.88 12.31 1.53
CA ASP A 19 -23.14 11.34 2.60
C ASP A 19 -21.86 10.68 3.16
N LEU A 20 -20.70 11.26 2.90
CA LEU A 20 -19.42 10.72 3.37
C LEU A 20 -19.31 10.81 4.90
N PRO A 21 -18.77 9.77 5.57
CA PRO A 21 -18.36 9.87 6.97
C PRO A 21 -17.36 11.02 7.17
N GLU A 22 -17.42 11.70 8.31
CA GLU A 22 -16.57 12.86 8.61
C GLU A 22 -15.07 12.56 8.44
N ALA A 23 -14.61 11.40 8.91
CA ALA A 23 -13.23 10.96 8.72
C ALA A 23 -12.84 10.81 7.24
N ALA A 24 -13.77 10.35 6.38
CA ALA A 24 -13.53 10.27 4.94
C ALA A 24 -13.52 11.68 4.30
N ARG A 25 -14.37 12.61 4.76
CA ARG A 25 -14.33 14.02 4.32
C ARG A 25 -12.98 14.66 4.63
N ASN A 26 -12.45 14.43 5.83
CA ASN A 26 -11.15 14.94 6.25
C ASN A 26 -10.01 14.38 5.40
N LEU A 27 -10.07 13.10 5.02
CA LEU A 27 -9.11 12.50 4.08
C LEU A 27 -9.16 13.13 2.69
N VAL A 28 -10.35 13.46 2.17
CA VAL A 28 -10.48 14.16 0.88
C VAL A 28 -9.84 15.54 0.95
N ILE A 29 -10.08 16.31 2.02
CA ILE A 29 -9.48 17.64 2.19
C ILE A 29 -7.95 17.51 2.32
N ALA A 30 -7.48 16.60 3.18
CA ALA A 30 -6.06 16.34 3.38
C ALA A 30 -5.34 15.95 2.08
N ALA A 31 -5.98 15.17 1.21
CA ALA A 31 -5.40 14.77 -0.08
C ALA A 31 -5.18 15.96 -1.04
N LEU A 32 -5.95 17.04 -0.90
CA LEU A 32 -5.75 18.28 -1.66
C LEU A 32 -4.60 19.15 -1.14
N ASP A 33 -4.21 18.95 0.13
CA ASP A 33 -3.17 19.72 0.81
C ASP A 33 -1.79 19.03 0.70
N GLY A 34 -1.74 17.68 0.70
CA GLY A 34 -0.52 16.92 0.44
C GLY A 34 -0.39 15.65 1.28
N ASP A 35 0.73 14.94 1.10
CA ASP A 35 0.97 13.63 1.73
C ASP A 35 1.01 13.71 3.27
N ASP A 36 1.67 14.72 3.83
CA ASP A 36 1.76 14.93 5.29
C ASP A 36 0.39 15.16 5.93
N ALA A 37 -0.52 15.84 5.23
CA ALA A 37 -1.87 16.08 5.71
C ALA A 37 -2.68 14.78 5.72
N VAL A 38 -2.49 13.89 4.73
CA VAL A 38 -3.14 12.57 4.68
C VAL A 38 -2.70 11.71 5.86
N GLU A 39 -1.40 11.73 6.20
CA GLU A 39 -0.87 11.06 7.38
C GLU A 39 -1.48 11.59 8.68
N GLY A 40 -1.55 12.92 8.82
CA GLY A 40 -2.19 13.56 9.96
C GLY A 40 -3.66 13.13 10.12
N ALA A 41 -4.42 13.13 9.03
CA ALA A 41 -5.84 12.73 9.03
C ALA A 41 -6.02 11.24 9.40
N LEU A 42 -5.14 10.35 8.94
CA LEU A 42 -5.14 8.92 9.31
C LEU A 42 -4.74 8.69 10.78
N GLY A 43 -3.93 9.59 11.34
CA GLY A 43 -3.54 9.63 12.76
C GLY A 43 -4.61 10.19 13.69
N GLY A 44 -5.76 10.65 13.16
CA GLY A 44 -6.84 11.25 13.94
C GLY A 44 -6.60 12.71 14.32
N ALA A 45 -5.57 13.37 13.75
CA ALA A 45 -5.44 14.81 13.86
C ALA A 45 -6.55 15.45 13.03
N SER A 46 -7.37 16.29 13.66
CA SER A 46 -8.27 17.15 12.89
C SER A 46 -7.40 18.08 12.06
N THR A 47 -7.43 17.94 10.74
CA THR A 47 -7.03 19.01 9.85
C THR A 47 -8.05 20.13 10.04
N GLY A 48 -7.79 21.01 11.00
CA GLY A 48 -8.51 22.27 11.12
C GLY A 48 -8.44 22.99 9.77
N PRO A 49 -9.46 23.78 9.39
CA PRO A 49 -9.55 24.35 8.06
C PRO A 49 -8.24 25.05 7.71
N GLY A 50 -7.49 24.45 6.77
CA GLY A 50 -6.26 25.01 6.25
C GLY A 50 -6.53 26.46 5.91
N ALA A 51 -5.76 27.34 6.56
CA ALA A 51 -5.97 28.78 6.59
C ALA A 51 -6.40 29.27 5.21
N ALA A 52 -7.55 29.94 5.16
CA ALA A 52 -8.00 30.60 3.95
C ALA A 52 -6.90 31.56 3.51
N VAL A 53 -6.08 31.11 2.56
CA VAL A 53 -5.05 31.94 1.96
C VAL A 53 -5.75 33.21 1.47
N ALA A 54 -5.20 34.38 1.77
CA ALA A 54 -5.81 35.64 1.35
C ALA A 54 -5.98 35.65 -0.19
N ALA A 55 -7.07 36.24 -0.68
CA ALA A 55 -7.37 36.29 -2.11
C ALA A 55 -6.22 36.93 -2.90
N PRO A 56 -5.58 36.24 -3.87
CA PRO A 56 -4.89 36.94 -4.93
C PRO A 56 -5.96 37.75 -5.66
N GLY A 57 -5.71 39.05 -5.85
CA GLY A 57 -6.54 39.88 -6.72
C GLY A 57 -6.70 39.23 -8.10
N ARG A 58 -7.73 39.64 -8.86
CA ARG A 58 -7.93 39.21 -10.24
C ARG A 58 -6.60 39.33 -10.99
N SER A 59 -6.07 38.23 -11.53
CA SER A 59 -4.82 38.26 -12.28
C SER A 59 -4.93 39.32 -13.37
N PRO A 60 -3.93 40.20 -13.52
CA PRO A 60 -4.00 41.29 -14.47
C PRO A 60 -4.09 40.72 -15.90
N GLU A 61 -4.92 41.34 -16.73
CA GLU A 61 -5.06 40.97 -18.13
C GLU A 61 -3.80 41.36 -18.89
N VAL A 62 -3.09 40.36 -19.41
CA VAL A 62 -1.80 40.53 -20.08
C VAL A 62 -1.98 40.63 -21.59
N TYR A 63 -1.40 41.67 -22.18
CA TYR A 63 -1.32 41.89 -23.63
C TYR A 63 0.13 42.06 -24.08
N LEU A 64 0.44 41.75 -25.34
CA LEU A 64 1.73 42.07 -25.96
C LEU A 64 1.74 43.54 -26.42
N ALA A 65 2.83 44.26 -26.16
CA ALA A 65 3.02 45.65 -26.59
C ALA A 65 4.10 45.78 -27.66
N ALA A 66 5.23 45.11 -27.50
CA ALA A 66 6.32 45.17 -28.47
C ALA A 66 7.16 43.90 -28.46
N VAL A 67 7.76 43.59 -29.61
CA VAL A 67 8.69 42.47 -29.77
C VAL A 67 9.94 42.99 -30.48
N ARG A 68 11.09 42.92 -29.84
CA ARG A 68 12.39 43.27 -30.42
C ARG A 68 13.24 42.02 -30.58
N VAL A 69 13.76 41.80 -31.78
CA VAL A 69 14.53 40.60 -32.10
C VAL A 69 15.82 41.01 -32.78
N ARG A 70 16.95 40.47 -32.31
CA ARG A 70 18.28 40.65 -32.92
C ARG A 70 19.02 39.33 -32.93
N GLY A 71 19.68 39.02 -34.04
CA GLY A 71 20.57 37.88 -34.17
C GLY A 71 19.94 36.51 -33.93
N PHE A 72 18.63 36.38 -34.11
CA PHE A 72 17.88 35.15 -33.90
C PHE A 72 17.31 34.65 -35.23
N ARG A 73 17.67 33.41 -35.60
CA ARG A 73 17.16 32.71 -36.79
C ARG A 73 17.28 33.57 -38.05
N GLY A 74 16.16 33.94 -38.69
CA GLY A 74 16.14 34.74 -39.92
C GLY A 74 16.42 36.24 -39.72
N VAL A 75 16.53 36.72 -38.48
CA VAL A 75 16.69 38.14 -38.13
C VAL A 75 18.14 38.45 -37.76
N GLY A 76 18.79 39.33 -38.52
CA GLY A 76 20.17 39.79 -38.29
C GLY A 76 20.24 41.04 -37.40
N GLU A 77 20.05 42.20 -38.02
CA GLU A 77 19.90 43.49 -37.33
C GLU A 77 18.63 43.52 -36.46
N GLN A 78 18.60 44.40 -35.47
CA GLN A 78 17.44 44.53 -34.57
C GLN A 78 16.21 45.00 -35.35
N VAL A 79 15.11 44.25 -35.21
CA VAL A 79 13.78 44.62 -35.71
C VAL A 79 12.82 44.76 -34.53
N GLU A 80 11.89 45.70 -34.61
CA GLU A 80 10.87 45.96 -33.59
C GLU A 80 9.47 45.91 -34.19
N LEU A 81 8.64 44.99 -33.71
CA LEU A 81 7.21 44.92 -34.01
C LEU A 81 6.41 45.49 -32.85
N THR A 82 5.73 46.61 -33.07
CA THR A 82 4.82 47.22 -32.08
C THR A 82 3.39 46.70 -32.29
N LEU A 83 2.72 46.33 -31.21
CA LEU A 83 1.40 45.74 -31.18
C LEU A 83 0.47 46.57 -30.29
N PRO A 84 -0.78 46.85 -30.70
CA PRO A 84 -1.75 47.50 -29.82
C PRO A 84 -2.08 46.58 -28.64
N PRO A 85 -1.80 46.96 -27.37
CA PRO A 85 -1.98 46.08 -26.21
C PRO A 85 -3.46 46.05 -25.77
N ARG A 86 -4.33 45.57 -26.66
CA ARG A 86 -5.79 45.50 -26.48
C ARG A 86 -6.38 44.41 -27.38
N PRO A 87 -7.64 43.99 -27.15
CA PRO A 87 -8.35 43.13 -28.09
C PRO A 87 -8.35 43.69 -29.51
N GLY A 88 -8.19 42.81 -30.50
CA GLY A 88 -8.11 43.17 -31.91
C GLY A 88 -7.28 42.20 -32.72
N LEU A 89 -7.42 42.25 -34.04
CA LEU A 89 -6.70 41.41 -34.99
C LEU A 89 -5.50 42.15 -35.57
N THR A 90 -4.32 41.53 -35.50
CA THR A 90 -3.10 41.98 -36.17
C THR A 90 -2.60 40.88 -37.10
N LEU A 91 -2.43 41.19 -38.38
CA LEU A 91 -1.85 40.31 -39.38
C LEU A 91 -0.42 40.74 -39.69
N VAL A 92 0.51 39.81 -39.64
CA VAL A 92 1.92 40.00 -39.99
C VAL A 92 2.20 39.14 -41.23
N THR A 93 2.18 39.77 -42.40
CA THR A 93 2.26 39.13 -43.71
C THR A 93 3.66 39.26 -44.33
N GLY A 94 3.93 38.50 -45.39
CA GLY A 94 5.17 38.63 -46.16
C GLY A 94 5.61 37.31 -46.80
N ARG A 95 6.55 37.36 -47.73
CA ARG A 95 7.00 36.18 -48.50
C ARG A 95 7.57 35.05 -47.62
N ASN A 96 7.51 33.82 -48.10
CA ASN A 96 8.20 32.71 -47.45
C ASN A 96 9.70 33.01 -47.26
N GLY A 97 10.21 32.71 -46.06
CA GLY A 97 11.59 33.03 -45.68
C GLY A 97 11.85 34.49 -45.24
N SER A 98 10.82 35.34 -45.10
CA SER A 98 10.97 36.73 -44.66
C SER A 98 11.23 36.95 -43.17
N ALA A 99 11.44 35.88 -42.39
CA ALA A 99 11.64 35.88 -40.93
C ALA A 99 10.39 36.08 -40.04
N LYS A 100 9.18 35.99 -40.59
CA LYS A 100 7.90 35.98 -39.82
C LYS A 100 7.90 34.99 -38.65
N SER A 101 8.06 33.70 -38.96
CA SER A 101 8.12 32.64 -37.94
C SER A 101 9.30 32.82 -36.99
N SER A 102 10.39 33.47 -37.42
CA SER A 102 11.49 33.83 -36.50
C SER A 102 11.06 34.87 -35.46
N ILE A 103 10.22 35.85 -35.83
CA ILE A 103 9.66 36.82 -34.89
C ILE A 103 8.66 36.12 -33.96
N ALA A 104 7.78 35.27 -34.49
CA ALA A 104 6.81 34.53 -33.69
C ALA A 104 7.49 33.58 -32.68
N GLU A 105 8.46 32.78 -33.14
CA GLU A 105 9.28 31.92 -32.29
C GLU A 105 10.05 32.72 -31.23
N ALA A 106 10.51 33.93 -31.55
CA ALA A 106 11.22 34.78 -30.59
C ALA A 106 10.31 35.14 -29.40
N VAL A 107 9.03 35.43 -29.64
CA VAL A 107 8.06 35.68 -28.58
C VAL A 107 7.90 34.46 -27.68
N GLU A 108 7.70 33.27 -28.26
CA GLU A 108 7.59 32.02 -27.49
C GLU A 108 8.85 31.79 -26.64
N VAL A 109 10.04 31.99 -27.21
CA VAL A 109 11.32 31.78 -26.51
C VAL A 109 11.51 32.76 -25.36
N ALA A 110 11.25 34.05 -25.57
CA ALA A 110 11.41 35.06 -24.52
C ALA A 110 10.46 34.84 -23.35
N LEU A 111 9.24 34.38 -23.62
CA LEU A 111 8.22 34.17 -22.61
C LEU A 111 8.34 32.82 -21.90
N THR A 112 8.67 31.74 -22.62
CA THR A 112 8.64 30.37 -22.08
C THR A 112 10.01 29.75 -21.84
N ARG A 113 11.09 30.37 -22.35
CA ARG A 113 12.45 29.81 -22.41
C ARG A 113 12.54 28.51 -23.24
N ARG A 114 11.51 28.18 -24.01
CA ARG A 114 11.42 26.98 -24.85
C ARG A 114 11.10 27.36 -26.29
N ASN A 115 11.38 26.44 -27.21
CA ASN A 115 11.01 26.57 -28.62
C ASN A 115 10.32 25.28 -29.08
N SER A 116 9.05 25.40 -29.48
CA SER A 116 8.20 24.30 -29.95
C SER A 116 8.81 23.48 -31.11
N ARG A 117 9.65 24.10 -31.94
CA ARG A 117 10.29 23.50 -33.12
C ARG A 117 11.19 22.31 -32.81
N TRP A 118 11.79 22.27 -31.62
CA TRP A 118 12.64 21.17 -31.17
C TRP A 118 12.35 20.67 -29.76
N ALA A 119 11.46 21.33 -29.01
CA ALA A 119 10.91 20.79 -27.77
C ALA A 119 10.21 19.44 -28.05
N GLY A 120 10.56 18.40 -27.28
CA GLY A 120 9.99 17.05 -27.42
C GLY A 120 10.60 16.18 -28.54
N LYS A 121 11.60 16.67 -29.29
CA LYS A 121 12.35 15.83 -30.25
C LYS A 121 13.45 15.04 -29.52
N ALA A 122 13.79 13.87 -30.06
CA ALA A 122 14.94 13.09 -29.60
C ALA A 122 16.23 13.92 -29.65
N ASP A 123 17.17 13.64 -28.75
CA ASP A 123 18.38 14.45 -28.52
C ASP A 123 19.21 14.73 -29.78
N SER A 124 19.36 13.75 -30.66
CA SER A 124 20.09 13.89 -31.93
C SER A 124 19.39 14.85 -32.90
N ALA A 125 18.06 14.75 -33.03
CA ALA A 125 17.26 15.67 -33.81
C ALA A 125 17.29 17.07 -33.15
N ARG A 126 17.09 17.17 -31.84
CA ARG A 126 17.12 18.45 -31.11
C ARG A 126 18.41 19.23 -31.39
N LYS A 127 19.57 18.59 -31.25
CA LYS A 127 20.89 19.20 -31.52
C LYS A 127 21.02 19.70 -32.96
N LEU A 128 20.53 18.92 -33.94
CA LEU A 128 20.54 19.32 -35.35
C LEU A 128 19.68 20.56 -35.60
N TRP A 129 18.47 20.60 -35.04
CA TRP A 129 17.57 21.76 -35.18
C TRP A 129 18.08 22.99 -34.42
N GLN A 130 18.75 22.77 -33.28
CA GLN A 130 19.38 23.84 -32.51
C GLN A 130 20.56 24.45 -33.26
N ALA A 131 21.40 23.69 -33.97
CA ALA A 131 22.60 24.23 -34.64
C ALA A 131 22.37 25.51 -35.51
N GLY A 132 21.16 25.74 -36.02
CA GLY A 132 20.80 26.92 -36.81
C GLY A 132 19.95 27.98 -36.07
N TRP A 133 20.02 28.06 -34.74
CA TRP A 133 19.20 29.01 -33.95
C TRP A 133 19.73 30.44 -33.96
N ARG A 134 21.06 30.62 -34.00
CA ARG A 134 21.72 31.93 -34.14
C ARG A 134 21.69 32.40 -35.59
N ASN A 135 21.54 33.71 -35.80
CA ASN A 135 21.67 34.28 -37.13
C ASN A 135 23.14 34.32 -37.57
N LEU A 136 23.41 34.00 -38.83
CA LEU A 136 24.76 33.95 -39.39
C LEU A 136 25.43 35.33 -39.57
N HIS A 137 24.64 36.41 -39.59
CA HIS A 137 25.10 37.77 -39.91
C HIS A 137 25.02 38.72 -38.71
N SER A 138 24.87 38.19 -37.50
CA SER A 138 24.79 39.01 -36.28
C SER A 138 25.68 38.42 -35.19
N PRO A 139 26.56 39.22 -34.56
CA PRO A 139 27.49 38.76 -33.54
C PRO A 139 26.85 38.57 -32.16
N SER A 140 25.61 39.03 -31.96
CA SER A 140 24.91 38.91 -30.68
C SER A 140 23.45 38.54 -30.90
N THR A 141 22.93 37.68 -30.02
CA THR A 141 21.53 37.27 -30.04
C THR A 141 20.81 37.82 -28.83
N ALA A 142 19.76 38.59 -29.05
CA ALA A 142 18.93 39.17 -28.00
C ALA A 142 17.47 39.24 -28.45
N ILE A 143 16.56 38.88 -27.56
CA ILE A 143 15.13 38.95 -27.76
C ILE A 143 14.53 39.70 -26.58
N GLU A 144 13.63 40.63 -26.88
CA GLU A 144 12.89 41.39 -25.88
C GLU A 144 11.41 41.40 -26.22
N VAL A 145 10.56 41.10 -25.25
CA VAL A 145 9.10 41.15 -25.37
C VAL A 145 8.55 42.05 -24.28
N GLU A 146 7.89 43.12 -24.69
CA GLU A 146 7.15 43.99 -23.78
C GLU A 146 5.71 43.52 -23.68
N THR A 147 5.22 43.47 -22.45
CA THR A 147 3.85 43.10 -22.09
C THR A 147 3.23 44.19 -21.24
N VAL A 148 1.92 44.37 -21.35
CA VAL A 148 1.15 45.30 -20.52
C VAL A 148 0.16 44.50 -19.70
N ALA A 149 0.17 44.71 -18.39
CA ALA A 149 -0.68 44.00 -17.44
C ALA A 149 -1.23 45.00 -16.41
N GLY A 150 -2.55 45.25 -16.42
CA GLY A 150 -3.16 46.20 -15.47
C GLY A 150 -2.63 47.64 -15.56
N GLY A 151 -2.13 48.06 -16.73
CA GLY A 151 -1.51 49.38 -16.94
C GLY A 151 -0.01 49.45 -16.65
N GLU A 152 0.58 48.40 -16.08
CA GLU A 152 2.04 48.29 -15.90
C GLU A 152 2.69 47.58 -17.08
N THR A 153 3.88 48.04 -17.47
CA THR A 153 4.71 47.38 -18.49
C THR A 153 5.69 46.42 -17.83
N ALA A 154 5.74 45.18 -18.32
CA ALA A 154 6.74 44.18 -17.95
C ALA A 154 7.55 43.77 -19.18
N VAL A 155 8.87 43.67 -19.03
CA VAL A 155 9.80 43.35 -20.11
C VAL A 155 10.42 41.97 -19.85
N PHE A 156 10.28 41.09 -20.83
CA PHE A 156 10.95 39.79 -20.89
C PHE A 156 12.15 39.92 -21.80
N ARG A 157 13.35 39.64 -21.31
CA ARG A 157 14.58 39.70 -22.10
C ARG A 157 15.30 38.37 -22.02
N ALA A 158 15.72 37.87 -23.17
CA ALA A 158 16.63 36.75 -23.29
C ALA A 158 17.83 37.18 -24.14
N SER A 159 19.03 37.16 -23.57
CA SER A 159 20.27 37.46 -24.28
C SER A 159 21.25 36.30 -24.17
N TRP A 160 22.02 36.08 -25.24
CA TRP A 160 23.04 35.06 -25.28
C TRP A 160 24.38 35.67 -25.67
N PRO A 161 25.42 35.52 -24.83
CA PRO A 161 26.80 35.82 -25.18
C PRO A 161 27.23 35.05 -26.43
N ASP A 162 28.29 35.50 -27.09
CA ASP A 162 28.86 34.77 -28.22
C ASP A 162 29.30 33.36 -27.79
N GLY A 163 29.07 32.37 -28.65
CA GLY A 163 29.36 30.96 -28.37
C GLY A 163 28.45 30.25 -27.35
N ALA A 164 27.54 30.94 -26.64
CA ALA A 164 26.65 30.30 -25.67
C ALA A 164 25.65 29.30 -26.32
N ALA A 165 25.32 28.23 -25.61
CA ALA A 165 24.27 27.29 -26.00
C ALA A 165 22.87 27.92 -25.89
N PHE A 166 21.88 27.40 -26.62
CA PHE A 166 20.51 27.93 -26.60
C PHE A 166 19.90 27.85 -25.19
N GLU A 167 20.22 26.80 -24.44
CA GLU A 167 19.70 26.50 -23.10
C GLU A 167 20.25 27.43 -22.00
N SER A 168 21.25 28.25 -22.30
CA SER A 168 21.91 29.13 -21.32
C SER A 168 21.71 30.62 -21.63
N PRO A 169 20.47 31.14 -21.70
CA PRO A 169 20.24 32.57 -21.82
C PRO A 169 20.53 33.29 -20.49
N GLU A 170 21.02 34.51 -20.57
CA GLU A 170 20.78 35.53 -19.56
C GLU A 170 19.32 35.99 -19.72
N TRP A 171 18.45 35.53 -18.82
CA TRP A 171 17.02 35.76 -18.92
C TRP A 171 16.51 36.63 -17.77
N THR A 172 15.67 37.62 -18.08
CA THR A 172 14.90 38.41 -17.13
C THR A 172 13.43 38.44 -17.55
N GLY A 173 12.52 38.36 -16.60
CA GLY A 173 11.08 38.34 -16.88
C GLY A 173 10.26 38.01 -15.63
N ARG A 174 8.95 37.85 -15.80
CA ARG A 174 8.05 37.36 -14.73
C ARG A 174 7.88 35.85 -14.85
N ASP A 175 7.78 35.15 -13.72
CA ASP A 175 7.53 33.71 -13.73
C ASP A 175 6.02 33.47 -13.92
N TRP A 176 5.61 33.38 -15.20
CA TRP A 176 4.24 33.15 -15.59
C TRP A 176 4.07 31.72 -16.10
N ASP A 177 2.95 31.10 -15.73
CA ASP A 177 2.62 29.74 -16.17
C ASP A 177 2.04 29.73 -17.60
N PHE A 178 2.94 29.65 -18.57
CA PHE A 178 2.63 29.46 -19.99
C PHE A 178 2.37 28.00 -20.38
N GLU A 179 2.52 27.04 -19.47
CA GLU A 179 2.27 25.62 -19.76
C GLU A 179 0.79 25.31 -19.66
N THR A 180 0.13 25.77 -18.59
CA THR A 180 -1.32 25.58 -18.40
C THR A 180 -2.13 26.42 -19.39
N HIS A 181 -1.74 27.68 -19.57
CA HIS A 181 -2.46 28.65 -20.39
C HIS A 181 -1.64 29.07 -21.62
N ARG A 182 -1.24 28.11 -22.47
CA ARG A 182 -0.39 28.36 -23.64
C ARG A 182 -1.08 29.27 -24.69
N PRO A 183 -0.60 30.50 -24.95
CA PRO A 183 -1.19 31.41 -25.94
C PRO A 183 -0.56 31.29 -27.35
N PHE A 184 0.30 30.30 -27.57
CA PHE A 184 1.05 30.11 -28.82
C PHE A 184 0.54 28.90 -29.58
N LEU A 185 0.32 29.07 -30.88
CA LEU A 185 0.09 27.98 -31.82
C LEU A 185 1.12 28.10 -32.94
N SER A 186 2.18 27.27 -32.85
CA SER A 186 3.15 27.17 -33.93
C SER A 186 2.67 26.23 -35.03
N TYR A 187 3.29 26.32 -36.20
CA TYR A 187 3.12 25.33 -37.27
C TYR A 187 3.37 23.88 -36.79
N THR A 188 4.40 23.69 -35.96
CA THR A 188 4.74 22.35 -35.45
C THR A 188 3.69 21.84 -34.46
N ASP A 189 3.08 22.72 -33.68
CA ASP A 189 2.03 22.37 -32.73
C ASP A 189 0.74 21.96 -33.46
N LEU A 190 0.37 22.64 -34.55
CA LEU A 190 -0.75 22.25 -35.41
C LEU A 190 -0.58 20.84 -35.96
N GLY A 191 0.58 20.53 -36.56
CA GLY A 191 0.86 19.19 -37.07
C GLY A 191 0.87 18.13 -35.97
N ARG A 192 1.41 18.44 -34.79
CA ARG A 192 1.40 17.50 -33.64
C ARG A 192 0.00 17.22 -33.10
N LEU A 193 -0.90 18.21 -33.09
CA LEU A 193 -2.28 17.99 -32.66
C LEU A 193 -3.06 17.06 -33.61
N VAL A 194 -2.66 17.01 -34.88
CA VAL A 194 -3.28 16.18 -35.93
C VAL A 194 -2.62 14.81 -36.04
N ASP A 195 -1.30 14.77 -36.21
CA ASP A 195 -0.52 13.55 -36.49
C ASP A 195 0.03 12.89 -35.21
N GLY A 196 -0.19 13.51 -34.04
CA GLY A 196 0.31 13.05 -32.74
C GLY A 196 -0.46 11.86 -32.17
N LYS A 197 0.03 11.35 -31.04
CA LYS A 197 -0.63 10.22 -30.37
C LYS A 197 -1.96 10.68 -29.76
N PRO A 198 -3.02 9.84 -29.75
CA PRO A 198 -4.32 10.19 -29.14
C PRO A 198 -4.25 10.66 -27.67
N ALA A 199 -3.23 10.21 -26.93
CA ALA A 199 -2.98 10.62 -25.56
C ALA A 199 -2.44 12.06 -25.42
N GLU A 200 -1.78 12.61 -26.45
CA GLU A 200 -1.19 13.96 -26.38
C GLU A 200 -2.28 15.03 -26.36
N LEU A 201 -3.27 14.93 -27.26
CA LEU A 201 -4.45 15.82 -27.23
C LEU A 201 -5.21 15.68 -25.91
N HIS A 202 -5.36 14.46 -25.40
CA HIS A 202 -5.99 14.22 -24.11
C HIS A 202 -5.26 14.97 -22.99
N ASP A 203 -3.95 14.83 -22.87
CA ASP A 203 -3.16 15.44 -21.79
C ASP A 203 -3.18 16.97 -21.86
N VAL A 204 -3.15 17.51 -23.08
CA VAL A 204 -3.24 18.93 -23.36
C VAL A 204 -4.59 19.51 -22.93
N LEU A 205 -5.70 18.82 -23.23
CA LEU A 205 -7.04 19.21 -22.81
C LEU A 205 -7.22 19.03 -21.29
N HIS A 206 -6.77 17.91 -20.75
CA HIS A 206 -6.85 17.59 -19.33
C HIS A 206 -6.19 18.67 -18.45
N ARG A 207 -5.00 19.15 -18.88
CA ARG A 207 -4.31 20.26 -18.23
C ARG A 207 -5.04 21.59 -18.37
N ALA A 208 -5.53 21.92 -19.56
CA ALA A 208 -6.27 23.16 -19.80
C ALA A 208 -7.56 23.25 -18.94
N LEU A 209 -8.15 22.10 -18.60
CA LEU A 209 -9.31 22.02 -17.71
C LEU A 209 -8.95 22.05 -16.23
N GLY A 210 -7.67 22.05 -15.86
CA GLY A 210 -7.19 22.11 -14.47
C GLY A 210 -7.59 20.89 -13.62
N LEU A 211 -7.57 19.69 -14.21
CA LEU A 211 -7.99 18.44 -13.55
C LEU A 211 -6.82 17.71 -12.84
N GLU A 212 -5.57 18.10 -13.09
CA GLU A 212 -4.36 17.41 -12.58
C GLU A 212 -4.33 17.32 -11.05
N ARG A 213 -4.71 18.37 -10.33
CA ARG A 213 -4.69 18.39 -8.86
C ARG A 213 -5.67 17.39 -8.23
N LEU A 214 -6.82 17.12 -8.86
CA LEU A 214 -7.75 16.07 -8.39
C LEU A 214 -7.19 14.68 -8.64
N ASP A 215 -6.55 14.47 -9.79
CA ASP A 215 -5.88 13.20 -10.10
C ASP A 215 -4.73 12.92 -9.12
N GLU A 216 -3.96 13.95 -8.75
CA GLU A 216 -2.93 13.85 -7.72
C GLU A 216 -3.53 13.51 -6.36
N ALA A 217 -4.55 14.23 -5.90
CA ALA A 217 -5.20 13.94 -4.62
C ALA A 217 -5.75 12.50 -4.58
N ARG A 218 -6.37 12.05 -5.67
CA ARG A 218 -6.84 10.67 -5.84
C ARG A 218 -5.68 9.67 -5.80
N ALA A 219 -4.57 9.98 -6.48
CA ALA A 219 -3.38 9.13 -6.50
C ALA A 219 -2.74 8.99 -5.12
N ARG A 220 -2.71 10.05 -4.30
CA ARG A 220 -2.21 10.03 -2.92
C ARG A 220 -3.00 9.04 -2.06
N LEU A 221 -4.34 9.15 -2.06
CA LEU A 221 -5.20 8.20 -1.33
C LEU A 221 -5.06 6.76 -1.86
N GLY A 222 -5.02 6.61 -3.19
CA GLY A 222 -4.86 5.31 -3.83
C GLY A 222 -3.53 4.63 -3.51
N ALA A 223 -2.44 5.40 -3.37
CA ALA A 223 -1.14 4.87 -2.98
C ALA A 223 -1.18 4.27 -1.56
N ARG A 224 -1.73 5.02 -0.58
CA ARG A 224 -1.87 4.53 0.80
C ARG A 224 -2.82 3.33 0.89
N ARG A 225 -3.94 3.35 0.15
CA ARG A 225 -4.83 2.18 0.06
C ARG A 225 -4.11 0.96 -0.51
N LEU A 226 -3.31 1.14 -1.56
CA LEU A 226 -2.59 0.05 -2.22
C LEU A 226 -1.53 -0.59 -1.29
N GLU A 227 -0.90 0.20 -0.42
CA GLU A 227 0.01 -0.34 0.61
C GLU A 227 -0.73 -1.28 1.57
N LEU A 228 -1.90 -0.88 2.06
CA LEU A 228 -2.75 -1.74 2.89
C LEU A 228 -3.23 -2.98 2.12
N ASP A 229 -3.62 -2.83 0.84
CA ASP A 229 -4.02 -3.95 -0.01
C ASP A 229 -2.90 -4.99 -0.20
N ARG A 230 -1.64 -4.55 -0.30
CA ARG A 230 -0.47 -5.46 -0.37
C ARG A 230 -0.34 -6.30 0.90
N VAL A 231 -0.46 -5.68 2.08
CA VAL A 231 -0.40 -6.39 3.36
C VAL A 231 -1.56 -7.38 3.49
N ARG A 232 -2.80 -6.94 3.17
CA ARG A 232 -3.99 -7.82 3.18
C ARG A 232 -3.84 -9.01 2.24
N LYS A 233 -3.29 -8.79 1.05
CA LYS A 233 -2.99 -9.86 0.09
C LYS A 233 -1.95 -10.82 0.66
N ALA A 234 -0.84 -10.32 1.20
CA ALA A 234 0.21 -11.16 1.78
C ALA A 234 -0.32 -12.03 2.94
N VAL A 235 -1.13 -11.47 3.85
CA VAL A 235 -1.77 -12.21 4.94
C VAL A 235 -2.71 -13.31 4.42
N ARG A 236 -3.47 -13.03 3.35
CA ARG A 236 -4.35 -14.01 2.73
C ARG A 236 -3.57 -15.13 2.03
N ASP A 237 -2.54 -14.77 1.29
CA ASP A 237 -1.72 -15.74 0.54
C ASP A 237 -0.94 -16.63 1.53
N GLU A 238 -0.39 -16.07 2.61
CA GLU A 238 0.26 -16.83 3.69
C GLU A 238 -0.74 -17.69 4.49
N LYS A 239 -1.97 -17.22 4.71
CA LYS A 239 -3.04 -18.05 5.31
C LYS A 239 -3.25 -19.32 4.51
N ASN A 240 -3.32 -19.22 3.18
CA ASN A 240 -3.55 -20.37 2.32
C ASN A 240 -2.35 -21.33 2.38
N ALA A 241 -1.12 -20.80 2.30
CA ALA A 241 0.10 -21.59 2.40
C ALA A 241 0.25 -22.30 3.76
N LEU A 242 -0.07 -21.61 4.87
CA LEU A 242 -0.08 -22.22 6.21
C LEU A 242 -1.14 -23.31 6.32
N GLY A 243 -2.33 -23.07 5.77
CA GLY A 243 -3.40 -24.07 5.76
C GLY A 243 -2.99 -25.37 5.04
N GLU A 244 -2.22 -25.29 3.96
CA GLU A 244 -1.67 -26.46 3.26
C GLU A 244 -0.62 -27.19 4.10
N VAL A 245 0.35 -26.46 4.67
CA VAL A 245 1.41 -27.05 5.49
C VAL A 245 0.85 -27.71 6.74
N LEU A 246 -0.06 -27.05 7.45
CA LEU A 246 -0.64 -27.58 8.69
C LEU A 246 -1.42 -28.88 8.48
N ARG A 247 -2.13 -29.03 7.34
CA ARG A 247 -2.85 -30.27 7.03
C ARG A 247 -1.92 -31.46 6.75
N GLY A 248 -0.65 -31.20 6.41
CA GLY A 248 0.36 -32.23 6.18
C GLY A 248 1.11 -32.65 7.45
N ILE A 249 0.89 -31.99 8.59
CA ILE A 249 1.55 -32.31 9.86
C ILE A 249 0.58 -33.14 10.71
N ASP A 250 1.00 -34.33 11.11
CA ASP A 250 0.24 -35.16 12.06
C ASP A 250 0.52 -34.74 13.51
N ASP A 251 -0.04 -33.59 13.91
CA ASP A 251 0.10 -33.01 15.25
C ASP A 251 -1.24 -32.37 15.66
N ASP A 252 -1.67 -32.58 16.91
CA ASP A 252 -2.91 -32.01 17.45
C ASP A 252 -2.93 -30.48 17.36
N ARG A 253 -1.79 -29.83 17.62
CA ARG A 253 -1.61 -28.37 17.50
C ARG A 253 -1.83 -27.92 16.06
N ALA A 254 -1.37 -28.70 15.09
CA ALA A 254 -1.55 -28.39 13.68
C ALA A 254 -3.02 -28.49 13.27
N ARG A 255 -3.73 -29.52 13.74
CA ARG A 255 -5.18 -29.69 13.49
C ARG A 255 -6.01 -28.58 14.11
N GLU A 256 -5.69 -28.17 15.35
CA GLU A 256 -6.34 -27.03 15.99
C GLU A 256 -6.07 -25.72 15.21
N ALA A 257 -4.82 -25.48 14.84
CA ALA A 257 -4.42 -24.27 14.12
C ALA A 257 -5.19 -24.09 12.79
N VAL A 258 -5.47 -25.16 12.05
CA VAL A 258 -6.27 -25.11 10.80
C VAL A 258 -7.67 -24.51 11.04
N GLY A 259 -8.32 -24.88 12.15
CA GLY A 259 -9.63 -24.33 12.52
C GLY A 259 -9.59 -22.86 12.94
N LEU A 260 -8.41 -22.38 13.37
CA LEU A 260 -8.20 -21.04 13.88
C LEU A 260 -7.61 -20.05 12.87
N LEU A 261 -7.35 -20.45 11.62
CA LEU A 261 -6.87 -19.58 10.52
C LEU A 261 -7.96 -18.59 10.04
N THR A 262 -8.48 -17.80 10.95
CA THR A 262 -9.49 -16.76 10.74
C THR A 262 -9.02 -15.46 11.40
N PRO A 263 -9.22 -14.30 10.77
CA PRO A 263 -8.78 -13.02 11.33
C PRO A 263 -9.78 -12.56 12.40
N THR A 264 -9.83 -13.24 13.54
CA THR A 264 -10.60 -12.80 14.72
C THR A 264 -9.66 -12.69 15.92
N ARG A 265 -9.87 -11.70 16.79
CA ARG A 265 -8.95 -11.46 17.93
C ARG A 265 -8.76 -12.70 18.81
N SER A 266 -9.83 -13.44 19.08
CA SER A 266 -9.78 -14.68 19.86
C SER A 266 -8.97 -15.77 19.15
N ALA A 267 -9.18 -15.98 17.85
CA ALA A 267 -8.43 -16.98 17.09
C ALA A 267 -6.95 -16.61 16.96
N LEU A 268 -6.63 -15.33 16.72
CA LEU A 268 -5.25 -14.84 16.66
C LEU A 268 -4.52 -15.04 18.00
N ALA A 269 -5.16 -14.69 19.12
CA ALA A 269 -4.59 -14.91 20.45
C ALA A 269 -4.32 -16.41 20.72
N ARG A 270 -5.26 -17.28 20.34
CA ARG A 270 -5.08 -18.73 20.49
C ARG A 270 -3.97 -19.28 19.60
N LEU A 271 -3.85 -18.82 18.36
CA LEU A 271 -2.75 -19.20 17.46
C LEU A 271 -1.38 -18.76 17.99
N THR A 272 -1.28 -17.57 18.59
CA THR A 272 -0.04 -17.13 19.26
C THR A 272 0.30 -18.03 20.45
N ALA A 273 -0.69 -18.42 21.26
CA ALA A 273 -0.47 -19.35 22.37
C ALA A 273 0.01 -20.74 21.88
N LEU A 274 -0.62 -21.29 20.85
CA LEU A 274 -0.21 -22.55 20.21
C LEU A 274 1.22 -22.50 19.66
N ALA A 275 1.64 -21.36 19.12
CA ALA A 275 2.98 -21.18 18.59
C ALA A 275 4.07 -21.12 19.69
N VAL A 276 3.74 -20.63 20.88
CA VAL A 276 4.67 -20.54 22.03
C VAL A 276 4.71 -21.85 22.84
N GLY A 277 3.77 -22.76 22.61
CA GLY A 277 3.75 -24.10 23.21
C GLY A 277 2.73 -24.30 24.34
N ASP A 278 1.79 -23.36 24.52
CA ASP A 278 0.73 -23.41 25.53
C ASP A 278 -0.52 -24.18 25.03
N ALA A 279 -0.26 -25.29 24.34
CA ALA A 279 -1.31 -26.17 23.86
C ALA A 279 -1.76 -27.11 24.99
N GLU A 280 -3.08 -27.31 25.13
CA GLU A 280 -3.58 -28.53 25.79
C GLU A 280 -3.20 -29.68 24.85
N ASP A 281 -2.17 -30.43 25.22
CA ASP A 281 -1.65 -31.49 24.36
C ASP A 281 -2.76 -32.52 24.10
N GLY A 282 -2.95 -32.91 22.85
CA GLY A 282 -3.79 -34.06 22.55
C GLY A 282 -3.15 -35.37 23.02
N LEU A 283 -3.95 -36.43 22.94
CA LEU A 283 -3.70 -37.73 23.58
C LEU A 283 -2.31 -38.37 23.29
N PRO A 284 -1.66 -38.23 22.12
CA PRO A 284 -0.31 -38.75 21.90
C PRO A 284 0.79 -37.95 22.60
N VAL A 285 0.81 -36.62 22.47
CA VAL A 285 1.86 -35.76 23.04
C VAL A 285 1.74 -35.66 24.56
N GLY A 286 0.50 -35.58 25.07
CA GLY A 286 0.24 -35.58 26.51
C GLY A 286 0.67 -36.90 27.19
N ALA A 287 0.46 -38.04 26.51
CA ALA A 287 0.94 -39.33 26.98
C ALA A 287 2.48 -39.40 27.00
N LEU A 288 3.16 -38.95 25.94
CA LEU A 288 4.62 -38.91 25.90
C LEU A 288 5.22 -38.03 27.02
N ARG A 289 4.65 -36.84 27.28
CA ARG A 289 5.09 -35.97 28.39
C ARG A 289 4.86 -36.62 29.74
N SER A 290 3.70 -37.26 29.92
CA SER A 290 3.38 -38.00 31.14
C SER A 290 4.36 -39.15 31.39
N LEU A 291 4.75 -39.89 30.34
CA LEU A 291 5.76 -40.95 30.41
C LEU A 291 7.13 -40.39 30.81
N VAL A 292 7.59 -39.29 30.19
CA VAL A 292 8.87 -38.63 30.54
C VAL A 292 8.90 -38.16 32.00
N ALA A 293 7.76 -37.71 32.52
CA ALA A 293 7.59 -37.23 33.89
C ALA A 293 7.45 -38.35 34.95
N LEU A 294 7.25 -39.62 34.54
CA LEU A 294 7.17 -40.73 35.49
C LEU A 294 8.48 -40.89 36.26
N SER A 295 8.35 -41.09 37.56
CA SER A 295 9.44 -41.36 38.49
C SER A 295 9.18 -42.62 39.31
N LEU A 296 10.27 -43.24 39.76
CA LEU A 296 10.26 -44.35 40.71
C LEU A 296 10.90 -43.89 42.03
N PRO A 297 10.68 -44.61 43.13
CA PRO A 297 11.51 -44.48 44.32
C PRO A 297 12.99 -44.67 43.97
N SER A 298 13.88 -44.07 44.75
CA SER A 298 15.32 -44.24 44.59
C SER A 298 15.79 -45.64 45.00
N ALA A 299 16.92 -46.08 44.42
CA ALA A 299 17.56 -47.34 44.81
C ALA A 299 17.88 -47.39 46.32
N ASP A 300 18.21 -46.25 46.93
CA ASP A 300 18.47 -46.13 48.37
C ASP A 300 17.21 -46.36 49.21
N GLU A 301 16.06 -45.82 48.80
CA GLU A 301 14.77 -46.06 49.47
C GLU A 301 14.37 -47.53 49.41
N VAL A 302 14.59 -48.19 48.27
CA VAL A 302 14.33 -49.64 48.12
C VAL A 302 15.31 -50.46 48.95
N ALA A 303 16.60 -50.13 48.94
CA ALA A 303 17.61 -50.82 49.74
C ALA A 303 17.33 -50.69 51.24
N ALA A 304 16.90 -49.51 51.70
CA ALA A 304 16.49 -49.28 53.09
C ALA A 304 15.29 -50.15 53.48
N ALA A 305 14.25 -50.21 52.64
CA ALA A 305 13.09 -51.05 52.90
C ALA A 305 13.43 -52.56 52.89
N VAL A 306 14.34 -53.00 52.01
CA VAL A 306 14.83 -54.38 52.02
C VAL A 306 15.64 -54.69 53.29
N ALA A 307 16.44 -53.73 53.77
CA ALA A 307 17.16 -53.86 55.04
C ALA A 307 16.20 -53.95 56.23
N GLU A 308 15.11 -53.17 56.24
CA GLU A 308 14.05 -53.27 57.25
C GLU A 308 13.40 -54.67 57.26
N VAL A 309 13.07 -55.22 56.09
CA VAL A 309 12.50 -56.57 55.97
C VAL A 309 13.47 -57.62 56.51
N ARG A 310 14.76 -57.54 56.17
CA ARG A 310 15.79 -58.45 56.67
C ARG A 310 15.93 -58.36 58.19
N ALA A 311 16.03 -57.15 58.74
CA ALA A 311 16.12 -56.95 60.19
C ALA A 311 14.88 -57.49 60.93
N ALA A 312 13.69 -57.32 60.36
CA ALA A 312 12.46 -57.87 60.93
C ALA A 312 12.41 -59.41 60.84
N ALA A 313 12.91 -60.02 59.76
CA ALA A 313 13.03 -61.47 59.61
C ALA A 313 14.03 -62.07 60.63
N ASP A 314 15.16 -61.41 60.85
CA ASP A 314 16.15 -61.80 61.87
C ASP A 314 15.54 -61.72 63.27
N ALA A 315 14.76 -60.68 63.56
CA ALA A 315 14.04 -60.53 64.83
C ALA A 315 13.00 -61.65 65.05
N VAL A 316 12.30 -62.11 64.00
CA VAL A 316 11.40 -63.28 64.07
C VAL A 316 12.17 -64.55 64.42
N THR A 317 13.35 -64.74 63.81
CA THR A 317 14.21 -65.91 64.04
C THR A 317 14.78 -65.91 65.46
N ALA A 318 15.16 -64.74 65.98
CA ALA A 318 15.67 -64.58 67.35
C ALA A 318 14.58 -64.73 68.43
N ALA A 319 13.34 -64.31 68.14
CA ALA A 319 12.21 -64.41 69.05
C ALA A 319 11.59 -65.83 69.06
N VAL A 320 12.29 -66.78 69.66
CA VAL A 320 11.79 -68.16 69.82
C VAL A 320 10.80 -68.25 70.98
N SER A 321 9.58 -68.70 70.70
CA SER A 321 8.58 -69.08 71.71
C SER A 321 7.98 -70.42 71.34
N ALA A 322 7.82 -71.30 72.33
CA ALA A 322 7.12 -72.57 72.21
C ALA A 322 5.66 -72.49 72.72
N LEU A 323 5.21 -71.30 73.15
CA LEU A 323 3.88 -71.09 73.74
C LEU A 323 2.81 -70.98 72.63
N PRO A 324 1.85 -71.94 72.55
CA PRO A 324 0.76 -71.85 71.60
C PRO A 324 -0.15 -70.65 71.88
N PRO A 325 -0.84 -70.10 70.86
CA PRO A 325 -1.72 -68.94 71.04
C PRO A 325 -2.77 -69.13 72.12
N ASP A 326 -3.46 -70.27 72.10
CA ASP A 326 -4.54 -70.61 73.01
C ASP A 326 -4.06 -70.76 74.47
N LEU A 327 -2.78 -71.08 74.67
CA LEU A 327 -2.18 -71.21 76.00
C LEU A 327 -1.78 -69.85 76.59
N ASP A 328 -1.48 -68.84 75.77
CA ASP A 328 -1.18 -67.48 76.25
C ASP A 328 -2.38 -66.81 76.93
N ASP A 329 -3.58 -66.99 76.37
CA ASP A 329 -4.82 -66.47 76.94
C ASP A 329 -5.16 -67.17 78.26
N LEU A 330 -5.01 -68.50 78.31
CA LEU A 330 -5.20 -69.28 79.54
C LEU A 330 -4.21 -68.87 80.64
N LEU A 331 -2.94 -68.70 80.29
CA LEU A 331 -1.91 -68.26 81.24
C LEU A 331 -2.10 -66.80 81.66
N GLY A 332 -2.68 -65.95 80.81
CA GLY A 332 -3.07 -64.59 81.15
C GLY A 332 -4.18 -64.55 82.20
N ALA A 333 -5.20 -65.38 82.03
CA ALA A 333 -6.27 -65.54 83.02
C ALA A 333 -5.73 -66.12 84.34
N ALA A 334 -4.81 -67.09 84.28
CA ALA A 334 -4.17 -67.68 85.46
C ALA A 334 -3.33 -66.65 86.26
N LEU A 335 -2.59 -65.76 85.58
CA LEU A 335 -1.86 -64.67 86.25
C LEU A 335 -2.79 -63.68 86.93
N ALA A 336 -3.89 -63.28 86.28
CA ALA A 336 -4.88 -62.38 86.88
C ALA A 336 -5.55 -63.00 88.12
N TYR A 337 -5.77 -64.32 88.13
CA TYR A 337 -6.24 -65.05 89.31
C TYR A 337 -5.22 -65.00 90.46
N HIS A 338 -3.93 -65.24 90.16
CA HIS A 338 -2.84 -65.14 91.14
C HIS A 338 -2.69 -63.73 91.72
N ASP A 339 -2.82 -62.68 90.90
CA ASP A 339 -2.77 -61.28 91.37
C ASP A 339 -3.86 -60.95 92.41
N GLY A 340 -5.04 -61.58 92.30
CA GLY A 340 -6.16 -61.36 93.23
C GLY A 340 -6.16 -62.23 94.48
N HIS A 341 -5.47 -63.38 94.48
CA HIS A 341 -5.56 -64.39 95.54
C HIS A 341 -4.22 -64.74 96.20
N GLY A 342 -3.10 -64.27 95.64
CA GLY A 342 -1.75 -64.57 96.13
C GLY A 342 -1.29 -66.01 95.83
N ASP A 343 -0.20 -66.42 96.48
CA ASP A 343 0.39 -67.75 96.31
C ASP A 343 -0.56 -68.84 96.84
N GLY A 344 -0.77 -69.90 96.05
CA GLY A 344 -1.70 -70.98 96.42
C GLY A 344 -1.69 -72.18 95.47
N ALA A 345 -2.55 -73.16 95.76
CA ALA A 345 -2.74 -74.32 94.89
C ALA A 345 -3.44 -73.92 93.57
N CYS A 346 -3.12 -74.63 92.49
CA CYS A 346 -3.68 -74.41 91.17
C CYS A 346 -5.19 -74.69 91.20
N PRO A 347 -6.04 -73.72 90.84
CA PRO A 347 -7.49 -73.86 90.96
C PRO A 347 -8.10 -74.86 89.97
N VAL A 348 -7.33 -75.32 88.97
CA VAL A 348 -7.80 -76.26 87.93
C VAL A 348 -7.51 -77.71 88.30
N CYS A 349 -6.26 -78.02 88.67
CA CYS A 349 -5.84 -79.41 88.95
C CYS A 349 -5.68 -79.73 90.43
N GLY A 350 -5.65 -78.74 91.32
CA GLY A 350 -5.42 -78.93 92.76
C GLY A 350 -3.99 -79.31 93.16
N ASP A 351 -3.20 -79.88 92.24
CA ASP A 351 -1.88 -80.47 92.54
C ASP A 351 -0.67 -79.54 92.29
N GLY A 352 -0.81 -78.50 91.45
CA GLY A 352 0.28 -77.56 91.15
C GLY A 352 0.30 -76.33 92.07
N THR A 353 1.45 -75.68 92.26
CA THR A 353 1.55 -74.44 93.05
C THR A 353 1.72 -73.21 92.14
N LEU A 354 0.86 -72.21 92.32
CA LEU A 354 0.99 -70.88 91.72
C LEU A 354 1.85 -70.01 92.64
N ASP A 355 3.17 -70.22 92.63
CA ASP A 355 4.14 -69.46 93.44
C ASP A 355 4.87 -68.38 92.60
N ALA A 356 5.73 -67.59 93.26
CA ALA A 356 6.56 -66.58 92.60
C ALA A 356 7.44 -67.15 91.46
N GLY A 357 7.88 -68.42 91.57
CA GLY A 357 8.68 -69.10 90.54
C GLY A 357 7.86 -69.55 89.33
N TRP A 358 6.61 -69.97 89.53
CA TRP A 358 5.62 -70.18 88.47
C TRP A 358 5.28 -68.86 87.78
N ARG A 359 4.99 -67.81 88.54
CA ARG A 359 4.67 -66.47 88.02
C ARG A 359 5.79 -65.95 87.12
N ALA A 360 7.04 -65.98 87.59
CA ALA A 360 8.19 -65.53 86.81
C ALA A 360 8.37 -66.31 85.50
N ARG A 361 8.14 -67.64 85.51
CA ARG A 361 8.20 -68.49 84.30
C ARG A 361 7.07 -68.19 83.33
N VAL A 362 5.85 -68.01 83.81
CA VAL A 362 4.69 -67.67 82.96
C VAL A 362 4.82 -66.27 82.39
N GLU A 363 5.20 -65.27 83.19
CA GLU A 363 5.48 -63.91 82.72
C GLU A 363 6.62 -63.88 81.69
N GLN A 364 7.67 -64.70 81.86
CA GLN A 364 8.73 -64.86 80.87
C GLN A 364 8.21 -65.50 79.58
N ALA A 365 7.46 -66.60 79.65
CA ALA A 365 6.92 -67.28 78.48
C ALA A 365 5.95 -66.39 77.67
N ARG A 366 5.07 -65.65 78.36
CA ARG A 366 4.15 -64.69 77.72
C ARG A 366 4.89 -63.49 77.12
N ARG A 367 5.94 -62.98 77.78
CA ARG A 367 6.82 -61.93 77.20
C ARG A 367 7.50 -62.41 75.92
N SER A 368 8.05 -63.62 75.90
CA SER A 368 8.64 -64.23 74.70
C SER A 368 7.62 -64.45 73.59
N ALA A 369 6.40 -64.92 73.90
CA ALA A 369 5.33 -65.09 72.92
C ALA A 369 4.85 -63.75 72.34
N LYS A 370 4.67 -62.72 73.17
CA LYS A 370 4.34 -61.36 72.74
C LYS A 370 5.42 -60.78 71.84
N ALA A 371 6.70 -60.96 72.19
CA ALA A 371 7.82 -60.53 71.36
C ALA A 371 7.84 -61.23 70.00
N GLN A 372 7.58 -62.54 69.95
CA GLN A 372 7.49 -63.30 68.69
C GLN A 372 6.32 -62.83 67.82
N ARG A 373 5.13 -62.61 68.40
CA ARG A 373 3.97 -62.06 67.65
C ARG A 373 4.25 -60.67 67.12
N ALA A 374 4.85 -59.79 67.93
CA ALA A 374 5.23 -58.45 67.52
C ALA A 374 6.27 -58.48 66.37
N ALA A 375 7.29 -59.34 66.46
CA ALA A 375 8.28 -59.52 65.40
C ALA A 375 7.65 -60.03 64.09
N ARG A 376 6.71 -60.99 64.16
CA ARG A 376 5.98 -61.49 62.97
C ARG A 376 5.08 -60.42 62.36
N ALA A 377 4.40 -59.63 63.19
CA ALA A 377 3.57 -58.51 62.73
C ALA A 377 4.41 -57.43 62.06
N GLU A 378 5.57 -57.07 62.65
CA GLU A 378 6.49 -56.10 62.05
C GLU A 378 7.11 -56.61 60.75
N HIS A 379 7.48 -57.89 60.68
CA HIS A 379 7.96 -58.50 59.43
C HIS A 379 6.89 -58.44 58.33
N ALA A 380 5.64 -58.79 58.65
CA ALA A 380 4.53 -58.67 57.70
C ALA A 380 4.28 -57.20 57.28
N ALA A 381 4.40 -56.26 58.21
CA ALA A 381 4.27 -54.82 57.93
C ALA A 381 5.41 -54.32 57.04
N ALA A 382 6.66 -54.68 57.30
CA ALA A 382 7.83 -54.33 56.51
C ALA A 382 7.72 -54.87 55.08
N VAL A 383 7.30 -56.13 54.90
CA VAL A 383 7.03 -56.72 53.57
C VAL A 383 5.92 -55.96 52.85
N SER A 384 4.84 -55.57 53.56
CA SER A 384 3.78 -54.77 52.96
C SER A 384 4.22 -53.36 52.60
N ARG A 385 5.13 -52.73 53.37
CA ARG A 385 5.69 -51.41 53.04
C ARG A 385 6.55 -51.50 51.79
N LEU A 386 7.45 -52.48 51.73
CA LEU A 386 8.30 -52.76 50.56
C LEU A 386 7.44 -52.91 49.29
N ARG A 387 6.43 -53.80 49.30
CA ARG A 387 5.57 -54.04 48.12
C ARG A 387 4.79 -52.81 47.65
N ARG A 388 4.51 -51.86 48.54
CA ARG A 388 3.74 -50.63 48.23
C ARG A 388 4.62 -49.46 47.76
N LEU A 389 5.95 -49.57 47.83
CA LEU A 389 6.85 -48.51 47.37
C LEU A 389 6.65 -48.18 45.89
N VAL A 390 6.43 -49.19 45.07
CA VAL A 390 6.05 -49.03 43.67
C VAL A 390 4.57 -49.39 43.55
N GLY A 391 3.76 -48.41 43.13
CA GLY A 391 2.32 -48.60 42.91
C GLY A 391 2.01 -49.45 41.67
N PRO A 392 0.72 -49.63 41.33
CA PRO A 392 0.33 -50.32 40.10
C PRO A 392 0.86 -49.60 38.85
N PRO A 393 1.03 -50.30 37.72
CA PRO A 393 1.54 -49.71 36.49
C PRO A 393 0.64 -48.53 36.03
N PRO A 394 1.22 -47.34 35.76
CA PRO A 394 0.46 -46.19 35.27
C PRO A 394 -0.21 -46.45 33.90
N ALA A 395 -1.45 -45.98 33.72
CA ALA A 395 -2.22 -46.17 32.49
C ALA A 395 -1.55 -45.58 31.22
N VAL A 396 -0.65 -44.61 31.37
CA VAL A 396 0.12 -44.05 30.24
C VAL A 396 0.98 -45.12 29.53
N LEU A 397 1.41 -46.16 30.26
CA LEU A 397 2.17 -47.27 29.68
C LEU A 397 1.30 -48.18 28.80
N ASP A 398 -0.03 -48.21 29.00
CA ASP A 398 -0.96 -48.94 28.14
C ASP A 398 -1.22 -48.19 26.83
N ALA A 399 -1.13 -46.86 26.86
CA ALA A 399 -1.38 -46.01 25.71
C ALA A 399 -0.22 -45.98 24.69
N ILE A 400 0.97 -46.46 25.09
CA ILE A 400 2.21 -46.38 24.30
C ILE A 400 2.76 -47.81 24.10
N PRO A 401 2.47 -48.46 22.95
CA PRO A 401 2.94 -49.80 22.64
C PRO A 401 4.45 -49.98 22.76
N GLU A 402 5.22 -48.95 22.39
CA GLU A 402 6.68 -48.92 22.46
C GLU A 402 7.19 -48.98 23.90
N ALA A 403 6.38 -48.63 24.91
CA ALA A 403 6.71 -48.72 26.32
C ALA A 403 6.27 -50.05 26.98
N ALA A 404 5.79 -51.03 26.20
CA ALA A 404 5.29 -52.31 26.73
C ALA A 404 6.31 -53.08 27.58
N PHE A 405 7.60 -52.94 27.30
CA PHE A 405 8.67 -53.57 28.08
C PHE A 405 8.81 -52.95 29.48
N ALA A 406 8.60 -51.63 29.63
CA ALA A 406 8.58 -50.96 30.92
C ALA A 406 7.37 -51.39 31.75
N ARG A 407 6.21 -51.58 31.09
CA ARG A 407 5.02 -52.15 31.72
C ARG A 407 5.27 -53.58 32.23
N ALA A 408 5.93 -54.42 31.46
CA ALA A 408 6.25 -55.79 31.86
C ALA A 408 7.14 -55.80 33.11
N ALA A 409 8.23 -55.02 33.10
CA ALA A 409 9.10 -54.87 34.28
C ALA A 409 8.37 -54.30 35.50
N TRP A 410 7.35 -53.46 35.29
CA TRP A 410 6.53 -52.90 36.37
C TRP A 410 5.60 -53.95 36.98
N ALA A 411 5.07 -54.87 36.17
CA ALA A 411 4.27 -55.99 36.64
C ALA A 411 5.13 -56.99 37.43
N ASP A 412 6.35 -57.27 36.95
CA ASP A 412 7.29 -58.21 37.58
C ASP A 412 7.71 -57.78 39.00
N TRP A 413 7.66 -56.49 39.33
CA TRP A 413 7.92 -55.98 40.69
C TRP A 413 6.99 -56.59 41.75
N ALA A 414 5.71 -56.80 41.42
CA ALA A 414 4.71 -57.24 42.40
C ALA A 414 4.99 -58.64 42.96
N ASP A 415 5.63 -59.49 42.15
CA ASP A 415 5.88 -60.91 42.42
C ASP A 415 7.38 -61.24 42.60
N ALA A 416 8.23 -60.23 42.72
CA ALA A 416 9.69 -60.43 42.78
C ALA A 416 10.18 -60.97 44.13
N ASP A 417 10.98 -62.04 44.08
CA ASP A 417 11.70 -62.58 45.24
C ASP A 417 12.90 -61.69 45.65
N ASP A 418 13.57 -61.07 44.68
CA ASP A 418 14.64 -60.08 44.89
C ASP A 418 14.18 -58.69 44.47
N ALA A 419 13.69 -57.92 45.45
CA ALA A 419 13.19 -56.57 45.24
C ALA A 419 14.28 -55.60 44.73
N VAL A 420 15.56 -55.78 45.10
CA VAL A 420 16.62 -54.88 44.63
C VAL A 420 16.88 -55.11 43.14
N ALA A 421 16.98 -56.38 42.73
CA ALA A 421 17.16 -56.74 41.33
C ALA A 421 15.95 -56.34 40.47
N ALA A 422 14.73 -56.57 40.95
CA ALA A 422 13.51 -56.19 40.25
C ALA A 422 13.36 -54.66 40.10
N HIS A 423 13.72 -53.90 41.14
CA HIS A 423 13.74 -52.44 41.06
C HIS A 423 14.74 -51.94 40.02
N ALA A 424 15.98 -52.47 40.01
CA ALA A 424 16.99 -52.10 39.03
C ALA A 424 16.57 -52.43 37.58
N ALA A 425 15.90 -53.57 37.38
CA ALA A 425 15.34 -53.94 36.09
C ALA A 425 14.22 -52.98 35.63
N LEU A 426 13.32 -52.61 36.55
CA LEU A 426 12.25 -51.64 36.32
C LEU A 426 12.79 -50.24 36.03
N GLU A 427 13.78 -49.77 36.79
CA GLU A 427 14.42 -48.47 36.58
C GLU A 427 15.06 -48.39 35.19
N ASN A 428 15.80 -49.41 34.77
CA ASN A 428 16.40 -49.49 33.44
C ASN A 428 15.33 -49.49 32.33
N ALA A 429 14.27 -50.28 32.50
CA ALA A 429 13.18 -50.32 31.54
C ALA A 429 12.44 -48.98 31.45
N LEU A 430 12.13 -48.35 32.58
CA LEU A 430 11.50 -47.02 32.58
C LEU A 430 12.42 -45.96 31.98
N ALA A 431 13.72 -45.98 32.29
CA ALA A 431 14.70 -45.04 31.73
C ALA A 431 14.74 -45.12 30.20
N LYS A 432 14.76 -46.32 29.62
CA LYS A 432 14.70 -46.52 28.15
C LYS A 432 13.38 -46.01 27.55
N ALA A 433 12.24 -46.27 28.20
CA ALA A 433 10.95 -45.78 27.73
C ALA A 433 10.88 -44.25 27.78
N ARG A 434 11.44 -43.62 28.82
CA ARG A 434 11.56 -42.16 28.96
C ARG A 434 12.49 -41.56 27.90
N GLU A 435 13.63 -42.19 27.64
CA GLU A 435 14.58 -41.75 26.62
C GLU A 435 13.94 -41.79 25.22
N TRP A 436 13.25 -42.89 24.88
CA TRP A 436 12.49 -43.00 23.63
C TRP A 436 11.41 -41.91 23.54
N ALA A 437 10.60 -41.73 24.60
CA ALA A 437 9.52 -40.74 24.60
C ALA A 437 10.05 -39.30 24.49
N ALA A 438 11.19 -39.00 25.12
CA ALA A 438 11.86 -37.72 25.00
C ALA A 438 12.39 -37.48 23.58
N ALA A 439 12.95 -38.51 22.93
CA ALA A 439 13.40 -38.43 21.54
C ALA A 439 12.23 -38.21 20.57
N GLU A 440 11.11 -38.90 20.78
CA GLU A 440 9.90 -38.74 19.97
C GLU A 440 9.30 -37.32 20.13
N LEU A 441 9.20 -36.82 21.36
CA LEU A 441 8.80 -35.45 21.64
C LEU A 441 9.73 -34.42 20.98
N ALA A 442 11.04 -34.67 20.97
CA ALA A 442 12.00 -33.81 20.30
C ALA A 442 11.76 -33.79 18.78
N SER A 443 11.52 -34.94 18.16
CA SER A 443 11.23 -35.06 16.73
C SER A 443 9.95 -34.33 16.33
N ILE A 444 8.85 -34.54 17.08
CA ILE A 444 7.57 -33.85 16.84
C ILE A 444 7.75 -32.32 16.96
N ASN A 445 8.49 -31.85 17.97
CA ASN A 445 8.75 -30.42 18.14
C ASN A 445 9.67 -29.84 17.05
N GLU A 446 10.61 -30.61 16.51
CA GLU A 446 11.45 -30.20 15.39
C GLU A 446 10.62 -29.94 14.13
N VAL A 447 9.65 -30.80 13.84
CA VAL A 447 8.69 -30.63 12.72
C VAL A 447 7.76 -29.43 12.94
N TRP A 448 7.28 -29.24 14.17
CA TRP A 448 6.34 -28.16 14.49
C TRP A 448 6.98 -26.76 14.49
N ARG A 449 8.21 -26.62 15.00
CA ARG A 449 8.83 -25.32 15.31
C ARG A 449 8.88 -24.34 14.12
N PRO A 450 9.26 -24.73 12.89
CA PRO A 450 9.23 -23.81 11.74
C PRO A 450 7.83 -23.28 11.44
N THR A 451 6.82 -24.13 11.55
CA THR A 451 5.41 -23.78 11.29
C THR A 451 4.86 -22.90 12.42
N ALA A 452 5.23 -23.16 13.67
CA ALA A 452 4.87 -22.34 14.82
C ALA A 452 5.35 -20.88 14.67
N LEU A 453 6.60 -20.68 14.22
CA LEU A 453 7.15 -19.35 13.96
C LEU A 453 6.36 -18.60 12.88
N ARG A 454 6.01 -19.30 11.78
CA ARG A 454 5.20 -18.72 10.71
C ARG A 454 3.79 -18.40 11.18
N LEU A 455 3.17 -19.24 12.03
CA LEU A 455 1.86 -18.98 12.61
C LEU A 455 1.86 -17.74 13.50
N ALA A 456 2.87 -17.57 14.36
CA ALA A 456 3.00 -16.39 15.20
C ALA A 456 3.14 -15.11 14.36
N ALA A 457 4.03 -15.14 13.35
CA ALA A 457 4.22 -14.02 12.43
C ALA A 457 2.94 -13.70 11.63
N TRP A 458 2.24 -14.73 11.14
CA TRP A 458 0.97 -14.56 10.46
C TRP A 458 -0.09 -13.95 11.38
N ALA A 459 -0.20 -14.41 12.63
CA ALA A 459 -1.18 -13.93 13.58
C ALA A 459 -0.97 -12.44 13.92
N GLU A 460 0.28 -12.02 14.07
CA GLU A 460 0.66 -10.62 14.26
C GLU A 460 0.25 -9.75 13.06
N GLN A 461 0.57 -10.17 11.83
CA GLN A 461 0.22 -9.42 10.62
C GLN A 461 -1.29 -9.38 10.37
N ALA A 462 -2.00 -10.49 10.62
CA ALA A 462 -3.46 -10.53 10.55
C ALA A 462 -4.10 -9.61 11.60
N GLY A 463 -3.49 -9.47 12.77
CA GLY A 463 -3.88 -8.50 13.79
C GLY A 463 -3.79 -7.06 13.27
N ARG A 464 -2.65 -6.68 12.68
CA ARG A 464 -2.47 -5.36 12.05
C ARG A 464 -3.54 -5.07 10.99
N VAL A 465 -3.86 -6.05 10.14
CA VAL A 465 -4.90 -5.91 9.12
C VAL A 465 -6.29 -5.64 9.73
N LEU A 466 -6.61 -6.23 10.89
CA LEU A 466 -7.85 -5.95 11.61
C LEU A 466 -7.86 -4.53 12.18
N ASP A 467 -6.75 -4.10 12.76
CA ASP A 467 -6.57 -2.74 13.28
C ASP A 467 -6.71 -1.67 12.19
N GLU A 468 -6.27 -1.98 10.97
CA GLU A 468 -6.29 -1.04 9.83
C GLU A 468 -7.53 -1.16 8.95
N HIS A 469 -8.47 -2.07 9.27
CA HIS A 469 -9.65 -2.32 8.44
C HIS A 469 -10.47 -1.05 8.19
N GLU A 470 -10.72 -0.26 9.24
CA GLU A 470 -11.51 0.97 9.12
C GLU A 470 -10.76 2.03 8.32
N ARG A 471 -9.44 2.16 8.50
CA ARG A 471 -8.61 3.08 7.70
C ARG A 471 -8.65 2.73 6.22
N HIS A 472 -8.54 1.43 5.88
CA HIS A 472 -8.67 0.96 4.50
C HIS A 472 -10.04 1.32 3.91
N ARG A 473 -11.12 1.08 4.66
CA ARG A 473 -12.49 1.41 4.24
C ARG A 473 -12.65 2.90 3.96
N LEU A 474 -12.16 3.76 4.85
CA LEU A 474 -12.21 5.22 4.71
C LEU A 474 -11.41 5.69 3.49
N LEU A 475 -10.18 5.18 3.30
CA LEU A 475 -9.35 5.48 2.12
C LEU A 475 -10.04 5.08 0.82
N SER A 476 -10.62 3.89 0.75
CA SER A 476 -11.36 3.44 -0.43
C SER A 476 -12.56 4.35 -0.72
N THR A 477 -13.33 4.68 0.32
CA THR A 477 -14.53 5.53 0.19
C THR A 477 -14.15 6.94 -0.30
N ALA A 478 -13.09 7.52 0.25
CA ALA A 478 -12.60 8.84 -0.14
C ALA A 478 -12.00 8.84 -1.57
N GLU A 479 -11.24 7.81 -1.95
CA GLU A 479 -10.71 7.66 -3.32
C GLU A 479 -11.84 7.53 -4.35
N ASP A 480 -12.84 6.69 -4.07
CA ASP A 480 -13.98 6.48 -4.97
C ASP A 480 -14.81 7.76 -5.14
N TRP A 481 -14.99 8.53 -4.07
CA TRP A 481 -15.66 9.82 -4.14
C TRP A 481 -14.86 10.82 -4.99
N LEU A 482 -13.54 10.94 -4.78
CA LEU A 482 -12.68 11.80 -5.60
C LEU A 482 -12.70 11.39 -7.07
N LYS A 483 -12.72 10.09 -7.36
CA LYS A 483 -12.85 9.56 -8.72
C LYS A 483 -14.16 10.01 -9.38
N ALA A 484 -15.28 9.88 -8.68
CA ALA A 484 -16.58 10.33 -9.17
C ALA A 484 -16.62 11.85 -9.35
N MET A 485 -15.98 12.60 -8.46
CA MET A 485 -15.91 14.06 -8.53
C MET A 485 -15.06 14.54 -9.71
N ALA A 486 -13.90 13.91 -9.94
CA ALA A 486 -13.05 14.19 -11.09
C ALA A 486 -13.80 13.93 -12.41
N GLY A 487 -14.62 12.87 -12.47
CA GLY A 487 -15.52 12.62 -13.61
C GLY A 487 -16.53 13.75 -13.82
N ARG A 488 -17.27 14.13 -12.77
CA ARG A 488 -18.26 15.22 -12.86
C ARG A 488 -17.65 16.55 -13.28
N LEU A 489 -16.54 16.95 -12.65
CA LEU A 489 -15.88 18.21 -12.98
C LEU A 489 -15.34 18.21 -14.41
N ARG A 490 -14.80 17.07 -14.87
CA ARG A 490 -14.36 16.90 -16.25
C ARG A 490 -15.52 17.13 -17.20
N ASP A 491 -16.66 16.47 -17.00
CA ASP A 491 -17.83 16.60 -17.87
C ASP A 491 -18.37 18.04 -17.87
N GLU A 492 -18.44 18.67 -16.69
CA GLU A 492 -18.92 20.05 -16.52
C GLU A 492 -18.02 21.06 -17.25
N ARG A 493 -16.69 20.94 -17.12
CA ARG A 493 -15.72 21.83 -17.78
C ARG A 493 -15.53 21.50 -19.26
N MET A 494 -15.70 20.24 -19.67
CA MET A 494 -15.61 19.82 -21.08
C MET A 494 -16.78 20.29 -21.91
N ARG A 495 -17.99 20.36 -21.35
CA ARG A 495 -19.20 20.76 -22.09
C ARG A 495 -19.07 22.12 -22.80
N PRO A 496 -18.75 23.26 -22.12
CA PRO A 496 -18.64 24.54 -22.80
C PRO A 496 -17.49 24.56 -23.82
N PHE A 497 -16.41 23.82 -23.55
CA PHE A 497 -15.31 23.65 -24.48
C PHE A 497 -15.74 22.93 -25.76
N ALA A 498 -16.43 21.78 -25.63
CA ALA A 498 -16.93 20.99 -26.74
C ALA A 498 -17.94 21.79 -27.59
N GLU A 499 -18.86 22.52 -26.96
CA GLU A 499 -19.78 23.41 -27.66
C GLU A 499 -19.05 24.51 -28.44
N GLN A 500 -18.00 25.11 -27.87
CA GLN A 500 -17.23 26.13 -28.55
C GLN A 500 -16.42 25.55 -29.71
N THR A 501 -15.79 24.39 -29.54
CA THR A 501 -15.10 23.68 -30.61
C THR A 501 -16.06 23.34 -31.75
N ALA A 502 -17.26 22.82 -31.46
CA ALA A 502 -18.28 22.53 -32.48
C ALA A 502 -18.72 23.80 -33.23
N ARG A 503 -18.92 24.92 -32.52
CA ARG A 503 -19.22 26.22 -33.16
C ARG A 503 -18.11 26.70 -34.08
N LEU A 504 -16.85 26.68 -33.63
CA LEU A 504 -15.71 27.10 -34.46
C LEU A 504 -15.50 26.16 -35.66
N TRP A 505 -15.67 24.86 -35.45
CA TRP A 505 -15.66 23.86 -36.52
C TRP A 505 -16.71 24.16 -37.59
N ALA A 506 -17.94 24.48 -37.19
CA ALA A 506 -19.02 24.81 -38.12
C ALA A 506 -18.70 26.02 -39.01
N ILE A 507 -17.97 27.01 -38.49
CA ILE A 507 -17.53 28.18 -39.26
C ILE A 507 -16.35 27.81 -40.18
N LEU A 508 -15.36 27.07 -39.67
CA LEU A 508 -14.14 26.71 -40.42
C LEU A 508 -14.41 25.70 -41.54
N ARG A 509 -15.35 24.78 -41.34
CA ARG A 509 -15.65 23.71 -42.29
C ARG A 509 -16.36 24.22 -43.55
N LYS A 510 -17.02 25.39 -43.48
CA LYS A 510 -17.91 25.99 -44.51
C LYS A 510 -18.78 24.93 -45.22
N ASP A 511 -18.32 24.43 -46.36
CA ASP A 511 -19.06 23.54 -47.27
C ASP A 511 -18.81 22.03 -47.04
N SER A 512 -18.09 21.64 -45.98
CA SER A 512 -17.88 20.22 -45.66
C SER A 512 -19.13 19.58 -45.06
N ASN A 513 -19.45 18.38 -45.56
CA ASN A 513 -20.54 17.54 -45.04
C ASN A 513 -20.18 16.83 -43.71
N VAL A 514 -18.97 17.05 -43.18
CA VAL A 514 -18.52 16.42 -41.94
C VAL A 514 -18.91 17.28 -40.72
N SER A 515 -19.78 16.80 -39.85
CA SER A 515 -20.09 17.41 -38.55
C SER A 515 -19.17 16.90 -37.46
N LEU A 516 -18.99 17.71 -36.42
CA LEU A 516 -18.35 17.31 -35.19
C LEU A 516 -19.45 17.29 -34.11
N ASP A 517 -19.87 16.08 -33.73
CA ASP A 517 -21.03 15.87 -32.87
C ASP A 517 -20.65 15.85 -31.38
N GLY A 518 -19.37 15.62 -31.07
CA GLY A 518 -18.89 15.68 -29.70
C GLY A 518 -17.37 15.59 -29.56
N VAL A 519 -16.86 16.24 -28.50
CA VAL A 519 -15.48 16.14 -28.04
C VAL A 519 -15.50 15.72 -26.58
N ALA A 520 -14.94 14.56 -26.28
CA ALA A 520 -14.88 14.02 -24.91
C ALA A 520 -13.50 13.48 -24.58
N LEU A 521 -13.12 13.55 -23.31
CA LEU A 521 -11.94 12.87 -22.79
C LEU A 521 -12.34 11.48 -22.31
N ALA A 522 -11.72 10.46 -22.87
CA ALA A 522 -12.07 9.06 -22.64
C ALA A 522 -10.86 8.21 -22.25
N GLY A 523 -11.14 7.06 -21.65
CA GLY A 523 -10.12 6.12 -21.20
C GLY A 523 -9.39 6.58 -19.93
N ALA A 524 -8.54 5.71 -19.41
CA ALA A 524 -7.76 5.94 -18.20
C ALA A 524 -6.34 5.40 -18.38
N HIS A 525 -5.39 5.97 -17.63
CA HIS A 525 -3.98 5.55 -17.60
C HIS A 525 -3.37 5.45 -19.02
N THR A 526 -3.02 4.24 -19.46
CA THR A 526 -2.37 3.97 -20.75
C THR A 526 -3.33 3.95 -21.94
N ARG A 527 -4.65 3.97 -21.70
CA ARG A 527 -5.70 3.97 -22.73
C ARG A 527 -6.40 5.32 -22.88
N ARG A 528 -5.87 6.37 -22.25
CA ARG A 528 -6.44 7.72 -22.31
C ARG A 528 -6.34 8.29 -23.73
N ARG A 529 -7.42 8.91 -24.19
CA ARG A 529 -7.57 9.44 -25.54
C ARG A 529 -8.65 10.53 -25.58
N THR A 530 -8.63 11.33 -26.63
CA THR A 530 -9.74 12.25 -26.93
C THR A 530 -10.65 11.58 -27.93
N ASP A 531 -11.92 11.36 -27.56
CA ASP A 531 -12.94 10.85 -28.46
C ASP A 531 -13.54 12.03 -29.24
N LEU A 532 -13.31 12.00 -30.55
CA LEU A 532 -13.80 12.97 -31.52
C LEU A 532 -14.87 12.27 -32.37
N ASN A 533 -16.12 12.52 -32.04
CA ASN A 533 -17.26 11.94 -32.75
C ASN A 533 -17.64 12.87 -33.89
N ALA A 534 -17.70 12.34 -35.09
CA ALA A 534 -18.11 13.05 -36.29
C ALA A 534 -19.17 12.25 -37.05
N SER A 535 -19.97 12.94 -37.83
CA SER A 535 -20.85 12.32 -38.81
C SER A 535 -20.57 12.86 -40.20
N VAL A 536 -20.72 12.01 -41.21
CA VAL A 536 -20.65 12.38 -42.63
C VAL A 536 -22.02 12.15 -43.21
N ASP A 537 -22.67 13.21 -43.70
CA ASP A 537 -24.05 13.13 -44.22
C ASP A 537 -25.05 12.48 -43.23
N GLY A 538 -24.82 12.66 -41.93
CA GLY A 538 -25.64 12.09 -40.86
C GLY A 538 -25.33 10.63 -40.48
N ALA A 539 -24.30 10.01 -41.06
CA ALA A 539 -23.79 8.69 -40.68
C ALA A 539 -22.54 8.79 -39.79
N ASP A 540 -22.52 8.06 -38.68
CA ASP A 540 -21.41 8.06 -37.72
C ASP A 540 -20.08 7.62 -38.38
N ALA A 541 -19.03 8.40 -38.15
CA ALA A 541 -17.69 8.12 -38.65
C ALA A 541 -16.60 8.50 -37.62
N PRO A 542 -15.50 7.74 -37.56
CA PRO A 542 -14.34 8.15 -36.76
C PRO A 542 -13.72 9.42 -37.39
N ALA A 543 -13.83 10.56 -36.70
CA ALA A 543 -13.51 11.89 -37.24
C ALA A 543 -12.14 11.93 -37.93
N LEU A 544 -11.07 11.49 -37.26
CA LEU A 544 -9.70 11.59 -37.80
C LEU A 544 -9.47 10.75 -39.08
N GLY A 545 -10.26 9.70 -39.29
CA GLY A 545 -10.07 8.79 -40.44
C GLY A 545 -10.75 9.26 -41.72
N VAL A 546 -11.71 10.18 -41.64
CA VAL A 546 -12.52 10.63 -42.79
C VAL A 546 -12.24 12.08 -43.20
N LEU A 547 -11.52 12.84 -42.37
CA LEU A 547 -11.18 14.25 -42.63
C LEU A 547 -9.99 14.36 -43.59
N SER A 548 -10.10 15.27 -44.56
CA SER A 548 -8.97 15.70 -45.40
C SER A 548 -7.91 16.44 -44.58
N GLN A 549 -6.70 16.60 -45.14
CA GLN A 549 -5.62 17.32 -44.47
C GLN A 549 -5.99 18.77 -44.10
N GLY A 550 -6.71 19.50 -44.97
CA GLY A 550 -7.18 20.85 -44.66
C GLY A 550 -8.25 20.88 -43.57
N GLU A 551 -9.10 19.85 -43.49
CA GLU A 551 -10.10 19.67 -42.44
C GLU A 551 -9.47 19.31 -41.10
N LEU A 552 -8.45 18.47 -41.08
CA LEU A 552 -7.69 18.17 -39.87
C LEU A 552 -7.02 19.43 -39.30
N HIS A 553 -6.44 20.29 -40.15
CA HIS A 553 -5.89 21.58 -39.72
C HIS A 553 -6.96 22.52 -39.17
N ALA A 554 -8.13 22.60 -39.82
CA ALA A 554 -9.26 23.36 -39.32
C ALA A 554 -9.77 22.84 -37.96
N LEU A 555 -9.80 21.51 -37.77
CA LEU A 555 -10.18 20.89 -36.51
C LEU A 555 -9.16 21.20 -35.39
N ALA A 556 -7.87 21.17 -35.70
CA ALA A 556 -6.82 21.54 -34.75
C ALA A 556 -6.97 23.00 -34.28
N LEU A 557 -7.32 23.93 -35.18
CA LEU A 557 -7.65 25.31 -34.83
C LEU A 557 -8.90 25.40 -33.94
N ALA A 558 -9.97 24.65 -34.27
CA ALA A 558 -11.20 24.60 -33.49
C ALA A 558 -11.01 24.02 -32.08
N LEU A 559 -10.04 23.12 -31.89
CA LEU A 559 -9.65 22.56 -30.59
C LEU A 559 -8.72 23.50 -29.82
N PHE A 560 -7.86 24.26 -30.51
CA PHE A 560 -6.89 25.13 -29.85
C PHE A 560 -7.51 26.44 -29.36
N LEU A 561 -8.24 27.14 -30.22
CA LEU A 561 -8.69 28.51 -29.94
C LEU A 561 -9.56 28.65 -28.69
N PRO A 562 -10.50 27.73 -28.37
CA PRO A 562 -11.29 27.81 -27.14
C PRO A 562 -10.41 27.82 -25.88
N ARG A 563 -9.26 27.15 -25.89
CA ARG A 563 -8.32 27.07 -24.74
C ARG A 563 -7.72 28.43 -24.40
N THR A 564 -7.57 29.30 -25.40
CA THR A 564 -7.04 30.65 -25.21
C THR A 564 -8.07 31.62 -24.63
N ARG A 565 -9.36 31.23 -24.64
CA ARG A 565 -10.48 32.04 -24.17
C ARG A 565 -10.96 31.67 -22.76
N VAL A 566 -10.31 30.73 -22.08
CA VAL A 566 -10.61 30.40 -20.68
C VAL A 566 -10.43 31.65 -19.82
N ASP A 567 -11.47 32.01 -19.05
CA ASP A 567 -11.50 33.28 -18.30
C ASP A 567 -10.38 33.39 -17.27
N ASP A 568 -9.97 32.26 -16.70
CA ASP A 568 -8.91 32.15 -15.70
C ASP A 568 -7.50 32.33 -16.28
N SER A 569 -7.33 32.29 -17.62
CA SER A 569 -6.06 32.61 -18.27
C SER A 569 -5.71 34.10 -18.10
N PRO A 570 -4.55 34.45 -17.52
CA PRO A 570 -4.11 35.86 -17.46
C PRO A 570 -3.78 36.42 -18.85
N PHE A 571 -3.42 35.56 -19.80
CA PHE A 571 -3.02 35.98 -21.14
C PHE A 571 -4.25 36.27 -21.99
N ARG A 572 -4.38 37.53 -22.39
CA ARG A 572 -5.43 38.01 -23.30
C ARG A 572 -4.94 38.13 -24.73
N PHE A 573 -3.78 37.56 -25.06
CA PHE A 573 -3.24 37.51 -26.41
C PHE A 573 -3.13 36.08 -26.94
N VAL A 574 -3.14 35.93 -28.26
CA VAL A 574 -2.95 34.67 -28.99
C VAL A 574 -2.02 34.92 -30.16
N LEU A 575 -0.98 34.10 -30.28
CA LEU A 575 0.01 34.15 -31.35
C LEU A 575 -0.15 32.92 -32.25
N LEU A 576 -0.48 33.13 -33.52
CA LEU A 576 -0.64 32.06 -34.51
C LEU A 576 0.46 32.18 -35.57
N ASP A 577 1.30 31.16 -35.71
CA ASP A 577 2.32 31.08 -36.76
C ASP A 577 1.84 30.17 -37.90
N ASP A 578 1.43 30.82 -38.98
CA ASP A 578 0.98 30.27 -40.25
C ASP A 578 -0.25 29.34 -40.17
N PRO A 579 -1.41 29.83 -39.70
CA PRO A 579 -2.61 29.00 -39.52
C PRO A 579 -3.34 28.63 -40.83
N VAL A 580 -2.85 29.09 -41.98
CA VAL A 580 -3.53 28.95 -43.30
C VAL A 580 -3.11 27.68 -44.06
N GLN A 581 -2.18 26.91 -43.50
CA GLN A 581 -1.63 25.76 -44.21
C GLN A 581 -2.66 24.68 -44.53
N ALA A 582 -2.56 24.11 -45.73
CA ALA A 582 -3.49 23.13 -46.28
C ALA A 582 -4.97 23.58 -46.34
N LEU A 583 -5.28 24.86 -46.12
CA LEU A 583 -6.62 25.42 -46.26
C LEU A 583 -6.89 25.89 -47.69
N ASP A 584 -8.06 25.52 -48.22
CA ASP A 584 -8.62 26.08 -49.44
C ASP A 584 -9.17 27.51 -49.18
N SER A 585 -9.56 28.22 -50.24
CA SER A 585 -10.03 29.60 -50.12
C SER A 585 -11.28 29.75 -49.25
N ALA A 586 -12.22 28.81 -49.30
CA ALA A 586 -13.44 28.87 -48.51
C ALA A 586 -13.14 28.70 -47.00
N LYS A 587 -12.25 27.77 -46.65
CA LYS A 587 -11.77 27.60 -45.27
C LYS A 587 -10.98 28.81 -44.77
N VAL A 588 -10.24 29.50 -45.66
CA VAL A 588 -9.57 30.77 -45.32
C VAL A 588 -10.58 31.86 -44.98
N ASP A 589 -11.72 31.92 -45.68
CA ASP A 589 -12.80 32.86 -45.36
C ASP A 589 -13.42 32.55 -43.99
N GLY A 590 -13.67 31.27 -43.68
CA GLY A 590 -14.12 30.84 -42.35
C GLY A 590 -13.08 31.13 -41.26
N LEU A 591 -11.79 31.00 -41.56
CA LEU A 591 -10.72 31.34 -40.62
C LEU A 591 -10.72 32.84 -40.31
N ALA A 592 -10.90 33.71 -41.31
CA ALA A 592 -11.00 35.16 -41.07
C ALA A 592 -12.15 35.50 -40.10
N GLU A 593 -13.33 34.89 -40.27
CA GLU A 593 -14.49 35.06 -39.37
C GLU A 593 -14.16 34.58 -37.95
N VAL A 594 -13.56 33.39 -37.81
CA VAL A 594 -13.16 32.85 -36.51
C VAL A 594 -12.14 33.76 -35.82
N LEU A 595 -11.13 34.24 -36.54
CA LEU A 595 -10.11 35.14 -35.98
C LEU A 595 -10.73 36.46 -35.53
N ALA A 596 -11.71 37.00 -36.26
CA ALA A 596 -12.46 38.19 -35.86
C ALA A 596 -13.26 37.95 -34.56
N ASP A 597 -13.93 36.81 -34.45
CA ASP A 597 -14.65 36.41 -33.22
C ASP A 597 -13.70 36.25 -32.03
N VAL A 598 -12.51 35.67 -32.22
CA VAL A 598 -11.49 35.61 -31.15
C VAL A 598 -11.01 37.01 -30.80
N ALA A 599 -10.75 37.84 -31.81
CA ALA A 599 -10.21 39.19 -31.68
C ALA A 599 -11.16 40.15 -30.94
N ALA A 600 -12.45 39.86 -30.89
CA ALA A 600 -13.42 40.65 -30.13
C ALA A 600 -13.12 40.68 -28.62
N THR A 601 -12.51 39.62 -28.09
CA THR A 601 -12.18 39.50 -26.66
C THR A 601 -10.70 39.35 -26.37
N ARG A 602 -9.89 39.04 -27.39
CA ARG A 602 -8.44 38.78 -27.26
C ARG A 602 -7.63 39.56 -28.28
N GLN A 603 -6.36 39.80 -27.99
CA GLN A 603 -5.39 40.31 -28.93
C GLN A 603 -4.89 39.15 -29.80
N VAL A 604 -5.29 39.10 -31.06
CA VAL A 604 -4.89 38.02 -31.97
C VAL A 604 -3.82 38.52 -32.90
N VAL A 605 -2.66 37.88 -32.89
CA VAL A 605 -1.52 38.20 -33.76
C VAL A 605 -1.22 37.00 -34.64
N VAL A 606 -1.45 37.15 -35.94
CA VAL A 606 -1.29 36.09 -36.93
C VAL A 606 -0.11 36.38 -37.84
N PHE A 607 0.89 35.52 -37.82
CA PHE A 607 1.95 35.51 -38.81
C PHE A 607 1.51 34.60 -39.95
N THR A 608 1.53 35.07 -41.19
CA THR A 608 1.21 34.21 -42.33
C THR A 608 1.96 34.65 -43.57
N HIS A 609 2.25 33.71 -44.45
CA HIS A 609 2.78 34.01 -45.77
C HIS A 609 1.70 34.03 -46.86
N ASP A 610 0.46 33.70 -46.49
CA ASP A 610 -0.63 33.54 -47.42
C ASP A 610 -1.46 34.82 -47.53
N ASP A 611 -1.35 35.48 -48.68
CA ASP A 611 -2.09 36.71 -48.98
C ASP A 611 -3.61 36.49 -49.07
N ARG A 612 -4.10 35.24 -49.18
CA ARG A 612 -5.54 34.93 -49.17
C ARG A 612 -6.19 35.36 -47.86
N LEU A 613 -5.53 35.18 -46.71
CA LEU A 613 -6.11 35.56 -45.42
C LEU A 613 -6.26 37.08 -45.29
N ALA A 614 -5.22 37.83 -45.65
CA ALA A 614 -5.27 39.28 -45.63
C ALA A 614 -6.31 39.84 -46.61
N ARG A 615 -6.46 39.23 -47.79
CA ARG A 615 -7.53 39.57 -48.75
C ARG A 615 -8.91 39.26 -48.20
N SER A 616 -9.09 38.11 -47.57
CA SER A 616 -10.36 37.70 -46.96
C SER A 616 -10.80 38.66 -45.85
N VAL A 617 -9.89 38.98 -44.91
CA VAL A 617 -10.13 39.96 -43.84
C VAL A 617 -10.57 41.32 -44.40
N ARG A 618 -9.93 41.80 -45.47
CA ARG A 618 -10.32 43.05 -46.14
C ARG A 618 -11.67 42.94 -46.85
N ALA A 619 -11.90 41.85 -47.59
CA ALA A 619 -13.13 41.64 -48.35
C ALA A 619 -14.35 41.54 -47.43
N GLN A 620 -14.19 40.97 -46.24
CA GLN A 620 -15.24 40.85 -45.22
C GLN A 620 -15.40 42.10 -44.34
N GLY A 621 -14.56 43.13 -44.51
CA GLY A 621 -14.63 44.36 -43.71
C GLY A 621 -14.21 44.18 -42.24
N ILE A 622 -13.41 43.15 -41.93
CA ILE A 622 -12.94 42.86 -40.57
C ILE A 622 -11.86 43.90 -40.18
N PRO A 623 -12.01 44.63 -39.05
CA PRO A 623 -10.99 45.56 -38.59
C PRO A 623 -9.71 44.83 -38.19
N ALA A 624 -8.59 45.11 -38.88
CA ALA A 624 -7.29 44.52 -38.58
C ALA A 624 -6.14 45.50 -38.80
N THR A 625 -5.10 45.40 -37.97
CA THR A 625 -3.80 46.03 -38.23
C THR A 625 -2.97 45.10 -39.09
N VAL A 626 -2.37 45.58 -40.18
CA VAL A 626 -1.54 44.75 -41.07
C VAL A 626 -0.10 45.26 -41.08
N TRP A 627 0.85 44.35 -40.91
CA TRP A 627 2.28 44.58 -41.04
C TRP A 627 2.83 43.68 -42.14
N GLU A 628 3.63 44.23 -43.04
CA GLU A 628 4.41 43.48 -44.02
C GLU A 628 5.86 43.30 -43.53
N VAL A 629 6.33 42.06 -43.50
CA VAL A 629 7.71 41.69 -43.18
C VAL A 629 8.49 41.45 -44.47
N VAL A 630 9.50 42.28 -44.68
CA VAL A 630 10.42 42.18 -45.82
C VAL A 630 11.83 41.87 -45.31
N ARG A 631 12.45 40.83 -45.87
CA ARG A 631 13.84 40.47 -45.58
C ARG A 631 14.72 40.79 -46.78
N GLY A 632 15.72 41.64 -46.56
CA GLY A 632 16.77 41.96 -47.52
C GLY A 632 18.02 41.12 -47.33
N GLU A 633 19.10 41.55 -47.98
CA GLU A 633 20.42 40.93 -47.85
C GLU A 633 20.91 40.91 -46.40
N ARG A 634 21.80 39.96 -46.09
CA ARG A 634 22.42 39.79 -44.75
C ARG A 634 21.40 39.69 -43.61
N SER A 635 20.22 39.14 -43.86
CA SER A 635 19.15 38.99 -42.86
C SER A 635 18.65 40.31 -42.27
N ARG A 636 18.75 41.41 -43.01
CA ARG A 636 18.14 42.68 -42.62
C ARG A 636 16.63 42.59 -42.78
N VAL A 637 15.88 42.72 -41.70
CA VAL A 637 14.41 42.61 -41.70
C VAL A 637 13.82 44.00 -41.47
N THR A 638 12.84 44.39 -42.29
CA THR A 638 12.08 45.63 -42.11
C THR A 638 10.60 45.34 -42.03
N LEU A 639 9.90 46.06 -41.13
CA LEU A 639 8.45 46.01 -40.96
C LEU A 639 7.84 47.29 -41.51
N ARG A 640 6.77 47.15 -42.29
CA ARG A 640 6.05 48.28 -42.91
C ARG A 640 4.55 48.07 -42.78
N THR A 641 3.79 49.14 -42.61
CA THR A 641 2.33 49.10 -42.75
C THR A 641 2.00 49.29 -44.24
N PRO A 642 1.29 48.33 -44.89
CA PRO A 642 0.99 48.36 -46.32
C PRO A 642 -0.12 49.35 -46.70
#